data_AF-A0A976KAS7-F1
#
_entry.id   AF-A0A976KAS7-F1
#
_cell.length_a   1.000
_cell.length_b   1.000
_cell.length_c   1.000
_cell.angle_alpha   90.00
_cell.angle_beta   90.00
_cell.angle_gamma   90.00
#
_symmetry.space_group_name_H-M   'P 1'
#
loop_
_entity.id
_entity.type
_entity.pdbx_description
1 polymer ?
#
loop_
_entity_poly.entity_id
_entity_poly.type
_entity_poly.pdbx_seq_one_letter_code
_entity_poly.pdbx_strand_id
1 'polypeptide(L)'
;MKILCRFLPLALGLVLLPLPVAAQAPPCRPCAGVRVDNPASLIPELAAEPRLDEEARFYIAWDVALDGSAPLDVATSVAGTGATPWLRLVFATPSPLTDNLERLESELEAVAGLAAAAGENPHFQVVWRPDSDLPDIEQIREYAFLLKRATVAVGGAAPEARVISQPLPADIELLRALYAEETAAYLDGIALRTTETEALAPVLDLLAELDPGKPIVIDALPFPAHSSDAVAAAAAFAVAGADLTFFEHDRSTIPDIGPFKLLAREFQGDLSYDVFSSPTGNAEAWSFVRGEDLGLRVIVNKSPDSETASLLFSDAQLKSPERIDPETGEPVDLFGALPGKKGLELEILDPDPVTFLRFQRLTASEREGIEGLDERLTVVSERQLPVEEILRRLQAFEDAQQRRLHTYRALNTTHLRFQFATEGLEVTFEGPIFFRQGEGFDWAWEKALFSGLKWRSKRLPKLPLIQPERAASLPLEILFTNQYFYRLRGTAIVDGRDCWVVDFRPRVADSEDNLFRGTVWIDREHFFRVRSRAVQQGLEGEVISNEETLYYSSVDAAGNLTAWDPEGFWVPMRGVSQQIWSLFNAALVVERETLLTRIAINDSEFEDRRQEVLASDTTMVRDTPAGLRYLTRDKETGERVVEEKFDPGRLFLLGGVFYDESFDFPIPLVGVDYFNLDFKETGSQVNVFFGGAILTANWSDPELFGSRFDAGTDVFLLAVAGTDTLFRDGEETPEEDVEIRPAEVDFTLGRPLGSFTKVNLTYRLGYTSFDRADDTAEEFLLPEDHFTSTIELAVKYSRLGYRFELRGEYSDRSRWEPWGLPGNTDYDSEQKDYIKWGASFAKTFHLRRFRKIGIELEYAGGADLDRFSKYEFGYFSDIRVHGYQTNKVRADEAAALHASYGFEMGEVFRLQLLGDAAWATDETAGFDREFLAGVGVAGNLVGPWRTLVRLDLGVAVAGPDDGFTAFLAFLKLFK
;
A
#
# COMPACT_ATOMS: atom_id res chain seq x y z
N MET A 1 -41.09 -30.99 -20.05
CA MET A 1 -40.01 -31.92 -19.66
C MET A 1 -39.70 -31.63 -18.18
N LYS A 2 -40.53 -31.91 -17.16
CA LYS A 2 -41.11 -33.17 -16.65
C LYS A 2 -40.10 -34.34 -16.66
N ILE A 3 -39.44 -34.59 -15.52
CA ILE A 3 -39.54 -35.83 -14.69
C ILE A 3 -38.53 -35.80 -13.52
N LEU A 4 -39.11 -35.88 -12.31
CA LEU A 4 -38.69 -36.46 -11.00
C LEU A 4 -37.21 -36.39 -10.53
N CYS A 5 -36.87 -35.84 -9.36
CA CYS A 5 -37.23 -36.16 -7.95
C CYS A 5 -36.74 -37.51 -7.36
N ARG A 6 -36.04 -37.37 -6.21
CA ARG A 6 -35.90 -38.26 -5.03
C ARG A 6 -34.72 -39.25 -4.98
N PHE A 7 -33.78 -39.02 -4.04
CA PHE A 7 -33.57 -39.72 -2.75
C PHE A 7 -32.45 -38.97 -1.97
N LEU A 8 -32.73 -38.11 -0.98
CA LEU A 8 -32.85 -38.30 0.49
C LEU A 8 -31.48 -38.51 1.22
N PRO A 9 -31.33 -38.20 2.54
CA PRO A 9 -31.14 -36.89 3.19
C PRO A 9 -29.97 -36.94 4.24
N LEU A 10 -29.93 -35.98 5.18
CA LEU A 10 -29.19 -36.00 6.46
C LEU A 10 -27.70 -35.61 6.44
N ALA A 11 -27.44 -34.33 6.67
CA ALA A 11 -26.54 -33.82 7.71
C ALA A 11 -26.58 -32.28 7.68
N LEU A 12 -27.77 -31.72 7.95
CA LEU A 12 -27.92 -30.31 8.28
C LEU A 12 -27.49 -30.14 9.75
N GLY A 13 -26.17 -30.14 9.95
CA GLY A 13 -25.52 -29.78 11.20
C GLY A 13 -24.56 -28.63 10.92
N LEU A 14 -25.06 -27.55 10.31
CA LEU A 14 -24.36 -26.28 10.43
C LEU A 14 -24.52 -25.89 11.89
N VAL A 15 -23.44 -26.08 12.65
CA VAL A 15 -23.22 -25.32 13.87
C VAL A 15 -23.24 -23.86 13.43
N LEU A 16 -24.39 -23.22 13.62
CA LEU A 16 -24.47 -21.78 13.75
C LEU A 16 -23.64 -21.46 15.00
N LEU A 17 -22.33 -21.24 14.81
CA LEU A 17 -21.56 -20.51 15.79
C LEU A 17 -22.20 -19.11 15.84
N PRO A 18 -22.68 -18.65 16.99
CA PRO A 18 -23.05 -17.26 17.11
C PRO A 18 -21.75 -16.48 17.00
N LEU A 19 -21.61 -15.64 15.97
CA LEU A 19 -20.73 -14.48 16.05
C LEU A 19 -21.59 -13.33 16.54
N PRO A 20 -21.45 -12.88 17.80
CA PRO A 20 -21.85 -11.54 18.16
C PRO A 20 -20.60 -10.80 18.64
N VAL A 21 -20.02 -9.97 17.79
CA VAL A 21 -19.23 -8.84 18.30
C VAL A 21 -19.87 -7.56 17.76
N ALA A 22 -21.16 -7.41 18.04
CA ALA A 22 -21.65 -6.09 18.41
C ALA A 22 -21.15 -5.86 19.84
N ALA A 23 -20.63 -4.67 20.14
CA ALA A 23 -20.27 -4.29 21.51
C ALA A 23 -21.52 -4.47 22.39
N GLN A 24 -21.62 -5.61 23.06
CA GLN A 24 -22.70 -5.85 24.00
C GLN A 24 -22.37 -5.04 25.24
N ALA A 25 -23.33 -4.20 25.66
CA ALA A 25 -23.34 -3.62 27.00
C ALA A 25 -22.94 -4.71 28.02
N PRO A 26 -22.24 -4.34 29.10
CA PRO A 26 -22.02 -5.24 30.22
C PRO A 26 -23.30 -6.03 30.54
N PRO A 27 -23.24 -7.35 30.77
CA PRO A 27 -24.42 -8.17 31.06
C PRO A 27 -24.92 -7.94 32.49
N CYS A 28 -25.08 -6.68 32.88
CA CYS A 28 -25.66 -6.23 34.14
C CYS A 28 -26.23 -4.81 33.99
N ARG A 29 -27.19 -4.44 34.85
CA ARG A 29 -27.64 -3.04 34.96
C ARG A 29 -28.38 -2.80 36.29
N PRO A 30 -27.85 -1.98 37.22
CA PRO A 30 -26.58 -1.24 37.15
C PRO A 30 -25.37 -2.17 37.20
N CYS A 31 -24.29 -1.83 36.51
CA CYS A 31 -22.98 -2.39 36.78
C CYS A 31 -22.14 -1.41 37.58
N ALA A 32 -21.35 -1.95 38.52
CA ALA A 32 -20.40 -1.16 39.28
C ALA A 32 -19.05 -1.85 39.36
N GLY A 33 -18.03 -1.04 39.61
CA GLY A 33 -16.69 -1.50 39.90
C GLY A 33 -16.00 -0.62 40.93
N VAL A 34 -14.90 -1.12 41.47
CA VAL A 34 -14.04 -0.37 42.38
C VAL A 34 -12.66 -0.21 41.77
N ARG A 35 -12.12 0.99 41.88
CA ARG A 35 -10.74 1.28 41.52
C ARG A 35 -9.87 1.30 42.76
N VAL A 36 -8.79 0.52 42.74
CA VAL A 36 -7.86 0.35 43.86
C VAL A 36 -6.41 0.38 43.40
N ASP A 37 -5.51 0.76 44.31
CA ASP A 37 -4.07 0.78 44.04
C ASP A 37 -3.42 -0.61 44.07
N ASN A 38 -3.95 -1.50 44.90
CA ASN A 38 -3.45 -2.87 45.04
C ASN A 38 -4.62 -3.86 44.94
N PRO A 39 -4.91 -4.43 43.77
CA PRO A 39 -6.02 -5.38 43.61
C PRO A 39 -5.81 -6.71 44.36
N ALA A 40 -4.57 -7.11 44.63
CA ALA A 40 -4.27 -8.40 45.26
C ALA A 40 -4.75 -8.49 46.72
N SER A 41 -4.87 -7.35 47.40
CA SER A 41 -5.37 -7.30 48.78
C SER A 41 -6.89 -7.54 48.88
N LEU A 42 -7.65 -7.39 47.79
CA LEU A 42 -9.09 -7.65 47.76
C LEU A 42 -9.43 -9.14 47.56
N ILE A 43 -8.47 -9.97 47.13
CA ILE A 43 -8.69 -11.39 46.84
C ILE A 43 -9.36 -12.14 48.01
N PRO A 44 -8.94 -11.98 49.28
CA PRO A 44 -9.60 -12.65 50.41
C PRO A 44 -11.07 -12.23 50.60
N GLU A 45 -11.39 -10.95 50.38
CA GLU A 45 -12.75 -10.40 50.53
C GLU A 45 -13.65 -10.81 49.35
N LEU A 46 -13.10 -10.88 48.15
CA LEU A 46 -13.77 -11.37 46.96
C LEU A 46 -14.12 -12.86 47.08
N ALA A 47 -13.24 -13.65 47.70
CA ALA A 47 -13.45 -15.08 47.95
C ALA A 47 -14.42 -15.38 49.12
N ALA A 48 -14.71 -14.38 49.96
CA ALA A 48 -15.66 -14.50 51.08
C ALA A 48 -17.11 -14.50 50.59
N GLU A 49 -18.02 -15.08 51.40
CA GLU A 49 -19.45 -15.00 51.10
C GLU A 49 -19.96 -13.54 51.16
N PRO A 50 -20.97 -13.17 50.37
CA PRO A 50 -21.52 -13.93 49.23
C PRO A 50 -20.51 -14.01 48.07
N ARG A 51 -20.31 -15.20 47.51
CA ARG A 51 -19.44 -15.40 46.32
C ARG A 51 -20.10 -14.93 45.02
N LEU A 52 -19.29 -14.43 44.10
CA LEU A 52 -19.72 -14.14 42.73
C LEU A 52 -19.93 -15.45 41.97
N ASP A 53 -21.04 -15.57 41.25
CA ASP A 53 -21.28 -16.66 40.29
C ASP A 53 -20.60 -16.35 38.94
N GLU A 54 -20.59 -17.30 38.01
CA GLU A 54 -19.84 -17.16 36.73
C GLU A 54 -20.42 -16.06 35.80
N GLU A 55 -21.68 -15.70 35.99
CA GLU A 55 -22.38 -14.70 35.16
C GLU A 55 -22.34 -13.28 35.77
N ALA A 56 -22.18 -13.15 37.09
CA ALA A 56 -22.06 -11.85 37.75
C ALA A 56 -20.84 -11.07 37.24
N ARG A 57 -20.99 -9.75 37.17
CA ARG A 57 -19.92 -8.84 36.73
C ARG A 57 -19.67 -7.79 37.79
N PHE A 58 -18.64 -8.03 38.61
CA PHE A 58 -18.07 -7.03 39.49
C PHE A 58 -16.67 -6.66 39.02
N TYR A 59 -16.48 -5.41 38.61
CA TYR A 59 -15.24 -4.97 37.98
C TYR A 59 -14.24 -4.46 39.01
N ILE A 60 -12.99 -4.93 38.93
CA ILE A 60 -11.88 -4.43 39.75
C ILE A 60 -10.91 -3.72 38.82
N ALA A 61 -10.77 -2.41 38.98
CA ALA A 61 -9.88 -1.59 38.18
C ALA A 61 -8.63 -1.19 38.96
N TRP A 62 -7.48 -1.18 38.29
CA TRP A 62 -6.23 -0.67 38.84
C TRP A 62 -5.31 -0.13 37.75
N ASP A 63 -4.42 0.78 38.15
CA ASP A 63 -3.41 1.34 37.27
C ASP A 63 -2.26 0.34 37.06
N VAL A 64 -1.89 0.16 35.80
CA VAL A 64 -0.79 -0.71 35.38
C VAL A 64 0.28 0.16 34.72
N ALA A 65 1.44 0.21 35.35
CA ALA A 65 2.62 0.87 34.78
C ALA A 65 3.19 0.04 33.62
N LEU A 66 3.59 0.71 32.55
CA LEU A 66 4.13 0.09 31.32
C LEU A 66 5.66 0.05 31.29
N ASP A 67 6.31 0.06 32.47
CA ASP A 67 7.76 0.02 32.65
C ASP A 67 8.32 -1.40 32.81
N GLY A 68 7.48 -2.42 32.60
CA GLY A 68 7.82 -3.83 32.76
C GLY A 68 7.75 -4.36 34.20
N SER A 69 7.36 -3.53 35.18
CA SER A 69 7.22 -3.95 36.58
C SER A 69 5.85 -4.57 36.93
N ALA A 70 4.89 -4.50 36.01
CA ALA A 70 3.52 -4.94 36.21
C ALA A 70 3.44 -6.46 36.54
N PRO A 71 2.76 -6.85 37.63
CA PRO A 71 2.58 -8.25 37.97
C PRO A 71 1.57 -8.93 37.03
N LEU A 72 2.04 -9.92 36.26
CA LEU A 72 1.26 -10.58 35.20
C LEU A 72 0.18 -11.55 35.72
N ASP A 73 0.30 -12.03 36.96
CA ASP A 73 -0.57 -13.05 37.57
C ASP A 73 -1.77 -12.45 38.33
N VAL A 74 -1.74 -11.15 38.63
CA VAL A 74 -2.77 -10.47 39.40
C VAL A 74 -4.12 -10.48 38.69
N ALA A 75 -4.14 -10.21 37.38
CA ALA A 75 -5.39 -10.23 36.60
C ALA A 75 -6.06 -11.61 36.62
N THR A 76 -5.26 -12.66 36.44
CA THR A 76 -5.73 -14.06 36.51
C THR A 76 -6.21 -14.41 37.93
N SER A 77 -5.53 -13.92 38.96
CA SER A 77 -5.91 -14.15 40.36
C SER A 77 -7.22 -13.47 40.73
N VAL A 78 -7.45 -12.23 40.26
CA VAL A 78 -8.72 -11.52 40.41
C VAL A 78 -9.83 -12.27 39.66
N ALA A 79 -9.60 -12.65 38.41
CA ALA A 79 -10.55 -13.45 37.62
C ALA A 79 -10.93 -14.77 38.32
N GLY A 80 -9.97 -15.43 38.97
CA GLY A 80 -10.19 -16.65 39.74
C GLY A 80 -11.14 -16.51 40.95
N THR A 81 -11.49 -15.29 41.35
CA THR A 81 -12.49 -15.01 42.40
C THR A 81 -13.92 -14.78 41.87
N GLY A 82 -14.09 -14.81 40.54
CA GLY A 82 -15.35 -14.46 39.85
C GLY A 82 -15.48 -12.95 39.54
N ALA A 83 -14.54 -12.12 40.01
CA ALA A 83 -14.49 -10.70 39.65
C ALA A 83 -13.91 -10.49 38.25
N THR A 84 -14.28 -9.40 37.58
CA THR A 84 -13.80 -9.06 36.24
C THR A 84 -12.62 -8.09 36.32
N PRO A 85 -11.40 -8.50 35.90
CA PRO A 85 -10.24 -7.62 35.91
C PRO A 85 -10.37 -6.49 34.86
N TRP A 86 -10.03 -5.27 35.27
CA TRP A 86 -10.06 -4.08 34.41
C TRP A 86 -8.72 -3.34 34.50
N LEU A 87 -7.88 -3.50 33.48
CA LEU A 87 -6.50 -3.01 33.51
C LEU A 87 -6.43 -1.61 32.92
N ARG A 88 -6.03 -0.62 33.72
CA ARG A 88 -5.82 0.76 33.25
C ARG A 88 -4.37 0.90 32.82
N LEU A 89 -4.13 0.82 31.51
CA LEU A 89 -2.80 0.90 30.90
C LEU A 89 -2.35 2.35 30.92
N VAL A 90 -1.40 2.68 31.81
CA VAL A 90 -0.95 4.08 32.01
C VAL A 90 0.28 4.34 31.15
N PHE A 91 0.09 5.07 30.06
CA PHE A 91 1.16 5.57 29.21
C PHE A 91 1.74 6.86 29.79
N ALA A 92 3.07 6.92 29.84
CA ALA A 92 3.84 8.05 30.36
C ALA A 92 4.75 8.69 29.29
N THR A 93 4.61 8.28 28.02
CA THR A 93 5.30 8.92 26.90
C THR A 93 4.95 10.42 26.85
N PRO A 94 5.96 11.32 26.83
CA PRO A 94 5.73 12.76 26.73
C PRO A 94 5.09 13.19 25.40
N SER A 95 4.35 14.30 25.42
CA SER A 95 3.93 15.02 24.22
C SER A 95 5.09 15.88 23.67
N PRO A 96 5.24 16.00 22.33
CA PRO A 96 4.48 15.30 21.29
C PRO A 96 4.85 13.82 21.17
N LEU A 97 3.85 12.94 21.06
CA LEU A 97 4.08 11.49 20.93
C LEU A 97 4.94 11.12 19.72
N THR A 98 4.82 11.87 18.62
CA THR A 98 5.57 11.64 17.37
C THR A 98 7.08 11.85 17.53
N ASP A 99 7.49 12.64 18.51
CA ASP A 99 8.90 12.92 18.79
C ASP A 99 9.49 11.90 19.78
N ASN A 100 8.64 11.07 20.39
CA ASN A 100 9.00 10.12 21.45
C ASN A 100 8.62 8.67 21.11
N LEU A 101 8.65 8.31 19.81
CA LEU A 101 8.18 7.01 19.30
C LEU A 101 8.90 5.79 19.91
N GLU A 102 10.21 5.87 20.17
CA GLU A 102 10.96 4.75 20.75
C GLU A 102 10.44 4.37 22.14
N ARG A 103 10.14 5.37 22.97
CA ARG A 103 9.54 5.15 24.29
C ARG A 103 8.12 4.60 24.17
N LEU A 104 7.32 5.16 23.26
CA LEU A 104 5.97 4.69 23.01
C LEU A 104 5.94 3.23 22.55
N GLU A 105 6.87 2.83 21.67
CA GLU A 105 6.97 1.45 21.19
C GLU A 105 7.31 0.46 22.30
N SER A 106 8.20 0.84 23.22
CA SER A 106 8.47 0.06 24.43
C SER A 106 7.23 -0.10 25.32
N GLU A 107 6.47 0.98 25.53
CA GLU A 107 5.21 0.92 26.29
C GLU A 107 4.15 0.03 25.59
N LEU A 108 4.05 0.08 24.26
CA LEU A 108 3.14 -0.75 23.46
C LEU A 108 3.52 -2.24 23.47
N GLU A 109 4.81 -2.56 23.51
CA GLU A 109 5.29 -3.93 23.68
C GLU A 109 4.89 -4.50 25.05
N ALA A 110 5.04 -3.71 26.12
CA ALA A 110 4.56 -4.07 27.45
C ALA A 110 3.04 -4.30 27.47
N VAL A 111 2.27 -3.46 26.79
CA VAL A 111 0.81 -3.64 26.63
C VAL A 111 0.47 -4.96 25.97
N ALA A 112 1.13 -5.31 24.86
CA ALA A 112 0.89 -6.57 24.18
C ALA A 112 1.21 -7.79 25.07
N GLY A 113 2.31 -7.72 25.85
CA GLY A 113 2.65 -8.76 26.82
C GLY A 113 1.61 -8.92 27.92
N LEU A 114 1.08 -7.81 28.45
CA LEU A 114 -0.01 -7.81 29.42
C LEU A 114 -1.31 -8.38 28.84
N ALA A 115 -1.65 -7.99 27.61
CA ALA A 115 -2.84 -8.44 26.91
C ALA A 115 -2.82 -9.95 26.69
N ALA A 116 -1.68 -10.51 26.27
CA ALA A 116 -1.52 -11.96 26.11
C ALA A 116 -1.66 -12.74 27.43
N ALA A 117 -1.32 -12.12 28.57
CA ALA A 117 -1.36 -12.74 29.89
C ALA A 117 -2.71 -12.56 30.63
N ALA A 118 -3.61 -11.70 30.15
CA ALA A 118 -4.79 -11.26 30.90
C ALA A 118 -5.95 -12.28 30.95
N GLY A 119 -5.86 -13.40 30.21
CA GLY A 119 -6.88 -14.46 30.20
C GLY A 119 -8.05 -14.18 29.24
N GLU A 120 -9.22 -14.75 29.52
CA GLU A 120 -10.42 -14.61 28.67
C GLU A 120 -11.19 -13.31 28.96
N ASN A 121 -11.70 -12.65 27.91
CA ASN A 121 -12.50 -11.40 27.96
C ASN A 121 -11.89 -10.23 28.78
N PRO A 122 -10.60 -9.91 28.65
CA PRO A 122 -9.98 -8.83 29.43
C PRO A 122 -10.49 -7.46 28.98
N HIS A 123 -10.60 -6.53 29.94
CA HIS A 123 -10.94 -5.13 29.68
C HIS A 123 -9.71 -4.26 29.90
N PHE A 124 -9.37 -3.46 28.89
CA PHE A 124 -8.25 -2.54 28.92
C PHE A 124 -8.74 -1.11 28.78
N GLN A 125 -8.33 -0.25 29.70
CA GLN A 125 -8.58 1.18 29.62
C GLN A 125 -7.28 1.89 29.28
N VAL A 126 -7.23 2.62 28.16
CA VAL A 126 -6.02 3.31 27.71
C VAL A 126 -5.96 4.69 28.33
N VAL A 127 -5.07 4.87 29.30
CA VAL A 127 -4.90 6.12 30.06
C VAL A 127 -3.59 6.79 29.68
N TRP A 128 -3.62 8.08 29.38
CA TRP A 128 -2.42 8.86 29.10
C TRP A 128 -2.18 9.90 30.17
N ARG A 129 -0.98 9.90 30.77
CA ARG A 129 -0.54 10.89 31.76
C ARG A 129 0.78 11.50 31.31
N PRO A 130 0.76 12.45 30.36
CA PRO A 130 1.95 13.20 30.02
C PRO A 130 2.34 14.13 31.18
N ASP A 131 3.58 14.62 31.21
CA ASP A 131 4.08 15.53 32.26
C ASP A 131 3.34 16.91 32.30
N SER A 132 2.36 17.16 31.43
CA SER A 132 1.53 18.38 31.39
C SER A 132 0.04 18.10 31.62
N ASP A 133 -0.52 18.72 32.65
CA ASP A 133 -1.93 18.60 33.04
C ASP A 133 -2.82 19.61 32.29
N LEU A 134 -3.57 19.16 31.28
CA LEU A 134 -4.95 19.53 30.91
C LEU A 134 -5.21 19.22 29.42
N PRO A 135 -6.29 18.51 29.04
CA PRO A 135 -6.60 18.25 27.64
C PRO A 135 -7.12 19.50 26.94
N ASP A 136 -6.41 19.96 25.91
CA ASP A 136 -6.95 20.78 24.84
C ASP A 136 -7.24 19.91 23.61
N ILE A 137 -7.74 20.52 22.52
CA ILE A 137 -8.05 19.81 21.28
C ILE A 137 -6.80 19.12 20.69
N GLU A 138 -5.61 19.70 20.87
CA GLU A 138 -4.36 19.15 20.35
C GLU A 138 -3.95 17.88 21.13
N GLN A 139 -4.03 17.93 22.46
CA GLN A 139 -3.83 16.75 23.30
C GLN A 139 -4.86 15.65 23.04
N ILE A 140 -6.13 15.98 22.74
CA ILE A 140 -7.12 14.97 22.35
C ILE A 140 -6.74 14.26 21.04
N ARG A 141 -6.13 14.98 20.09
CA ARG A 141 -5.63 14.37 18.84
C ARG A 141 -4.43 13.45 19.10
N GLU A 142 -3.49 13.87 19.95
CA GLU A 142 -2.39 13.00 20.38
C GLU A 142 -2.90 11.77 21.13
N TYR A 143 -3.89 11.95 22.03
CA TYR A 143 -4.53 10.84 22.71
C TYR A 143 -5.21 9.88 21.73
N ALA A 144 -5.90 10.39 20.70
CA ALA A 144 -6.48 9.56 19.65
C ALA A 144 -5.42 8.71 18.93
N PHE A 145 -4.25 9.30 18.63
CA PHE A 145 -3.11 8.58 18.05
C PHE A 145 -2.64 7.43 18.97
N LEU A 146 -2.42 7.73 20.25
CA LEU A 146 -2.04 6.74 21.26
C LEU A 146 -3.06 5.61 21.38
N LEU A 147 -4.34 5.97 21.54
CA LEU A 147 -5.46 5.05 21.71
C LEU A 147 -5.52 4.04 20.58
N LYS A 148 -5.37 4.49 19.32
CA LYS A 148 -5.35 3.58 18.17
C LYS A 148 -4.15 2.63 18.22
N ARG A 149 -2.93 3.12 18.53
CA ARG A 149 -1.74 2.25 18.65
C ARG A 149 -1.96 1.19 19.73
N ALA A 150 -2.44 1.61 20.90
CA ALA A 150 -2.70 0.73 22.03
C ALA A 150 -3.77 -0.32 21.70
N THR A 151 -4.85 0.09 21.03
CA THR A 151 -5.92 -0.82 20.60
C THR A 151 -5.41 -1.88 19.63
N VAL A 152 -4.57 -1.48 18.67
CA VAL A 152 -3.94 -2.42 17.72
C VAL A 152 -3.02 -3.39 18.46
N ALA A 153 -2.21 -2.91 19.41
CA ALA A 153 -1.33 -3.73 20.23
C ALA A 153 -2.11 -4.75 21.09
N VAL A 154 -3.19 -4.31 21.74
CA VAL A 154 -4.09 -5.18 22.50
C VAL A 154 -4.75 -6.20 21.59
N GLY A 155 -5.37 -5.77 20.48
CA GLY A 155 -6.09 -6.67 19.57
C GLY A 155 -5.19 -7.69 18.88
N GLY A 156 -3.92 -7.35 18.62
CA GLY A 156 -2.93 -8.27 18.09
C GLY A 156 -2.52 -9.38 19.08
N ALA A 157 -2.60 -9.11 20.38
CA ALA A 157 -2.25 -10.07 21.43
C ALA A 157 -3.45 -10.82 22.03
N ALA A 158 -4.62 -10.17 22.09
CA ALA A 158 -5.87 -10.68 22.64
C ALA A 158 -7.05 -10.19 21.78
N PRO A 159 -7.44 -10.92 20.71
CA PRO A 159 -8.46 -10.47 19.76
C PRO A 159 -9.86 -10.23 20.36
N GLU A 160 -10.18 -10.91 21.46
CA GLU A 160 -11.46 -10.81 22.17
C GLU A 160 -11.43 -9.75 23.30
N ALA A 161 -10.31 -9.06 23.48
CA ALA A 161 -10.17 -8.02 24.49
C ALA A 161 -11.02 -6.79 24.14
N ARG A 162 -11.58 -6.15 25.18
CA ARG A 162 -12.31 -4.88 25.05
C ARG A 162 -11.41 -3.71 25.38
N VAL A 163 -11.41 -2.68 24.54
CA VAL A 163 -10.61 -1.47 24.74
C VAL A 163 -11.50 -0.25 25.00
N ILE A 164 -11.22 0.46 26.08
CA ILE A 164 -11.99 1.60 26.57
C ILE A 164 -11.10 2.84 26.63
N SER A 165 -11.67 4.01 26.35
CA SER A 165 -10.95 5.28 26.44
C SER A 165 -10.53 5.61 27.88
N GLN A 166 -9.66 6.60 28.02
CA GLN A 166 -9.41 7.26 29.29
C GLN A 166 -10.68 7.97 29.76
N PRO A 167 -10.77 8.35 31.05
CA PRO A 167 -11.88 9.15 31.55
C PRO A 167 -11.85 10.55 30.97
N LEU A 168 -12.59 10.75 29.89
CA LEU A 168 -12.68 12.01 29.19
C LEU A 168 -13.66 12.94 29.90
N PRO A 169 -13.43 14.26 29.95
CA PRO A 169 -14.46 15.19 30.41
C PRO A 169 -15.76 14.98 29.62
N ALA A 170 -16.91 15.13 30.29
CA ALA A 170 -18.22 15.15 29.64
C ALA A 170 -18.42 16.45 28.82
N ASP A 171 -17.59 16.63 27.79
CA ASP A 171 -17.47 17.84 26.98
C ASP A 171 -17.71 17.50 25.48
N ILE A 172 -18.65 18.21 24.86
CA ILE A 172 -19.08 17.95 23.48
C ILE A 172 -17.96 18.25 22.48
N GLU A 173 -17.18 19.31 22.69
CA GLU A 173 -16.16 19.74 21.73
C GLU A 173 -14.97 18.77 21.74
N LEU A 174 -14.52 18.34 22.92
CA LEU A 174 -13.44 17.36 23.06
C LEU A 174 -13.84 16.01 22.48
N LEU A 175 -15.08 15.55 22.72
CA LEU A 175 -15.57 14.29 22.14
C LEU A 175 -15.69 14.37 20.62
N ARG A 176 -16.19 15.48 20.07
CA ARG A 176 -16.19 15.68 18.60
C ARG A 176 -14.78 15.68 18.04
N ALA A 177 -13.80 16.29 18.72
CA ALA A 177 -12.41 16.27 18.30
C ALA A 177 -11.81 14.85 18.31
N LEU A 178 -12.11 14.05 19.34
CA LEU A 178 -11.67 12.65 19.42
C LEU A 178 -12.22 11.82 18.26
N TYR A 179 -13.53 11.90 18.00
CA TYR A 179 -14.17 11.12 16.95
C TYR A 179 -13.86 11.62 15.53
N ALA A 180 -13.49 12.90 15.37
CA ALA A 180 -12.98 13.44 14.11
C ALA A 180 -11.67 12.76 13.68
N GLU A 181 -10.93 12.19 14.63
CA GLU A 181 -9.78 11.34 14.38
C GLU A 181 -10.17 9.87 14.12
N GLU A 182 -11.41 9.54 13.75
CA GLU A 182 -11.83 8.16 13.35
C GLU A 182 -11.57 7.08 14.42
N THR A 183 -11.78 7.40 15.70
CA THR A 183 -11.53 6.51 16.83
C THR A 183 -12.64 5.48 17.10
N ALA A 184 -13.83 5.62 16.50
CA ALA A 184 -14.99 4.76 16.76
C ALA A 184 -14.73 3.26 16.55
N ALA A 185 -13.95 2.90 15.52
CA ALA A 185 -13.58 1.51 15.27
C ALA A 185 -12.58 0.94 16.30
N TYR A 186 -11.87 1.82 17.01
CA TYR A 186 -10.80 1.47 17.95
C TYR A 186 -11.27 1.49 19.42
N LEU A 187 -12.56 1.66 19.66
CA LEU A 187 -13.14 1.68 21.00
C LEU A 187 -14.25 0.66 21.11
N ASP A 188 -14.28 -0.09 22.20
CA ASP A 188 -15.39 -0.96 22.61
C ASP A 188 -16.29 -0.32 23.66
N GLY A 189 -15.87 0.83 24.21
CA GLY A 189 -16.64 1.65 25.15
C GLY A 189 -15.93 2.99 25.39
N ILE A 190 -16.65 3.95 25.95
CA ILE A 190 -16.11 5.28 26.27
C ILE A 190 -16.20 5.55 27.76
N ALA A 191 -15.10 5.97 28.37
CA ALA A 191 -15.06 6.39 29.75
C ALA A 191 -15.19 7.91 29.87
N LEU A 192 -16.08 8.35 30.76
CA LEU A 192 -16.35 9.74 31.06
C LEU A 192 -16.02 10.04 32.52
N ARG A 193 -15.50 11.25 32.74
CA ARG A 193 -15.23 11.83 34.05
C ARG A 193 -16.30 12.88 34.35
N THR A 194 -17.24 12.52 35.22
CA THR A 194 -18.25 13.43 35.78
C THR A 194 -18.69 12.94 37.16
N THR A 195 -19.02 13.88 38.05
CA THR A 195 -19.68 13.60 39.34
C THR A 195 -21.18 13.90 39.32
N GLU A 196 -21.68 14.49 38.23
CA GLU A 196 -23.07 14.92 38.08
C GLU A 196 -23.75 14.11 36.98
N THR A 197 -24.92 13.54 37.28
CA THR A 197 -25.72 12.76 36.33
C THR A 197 -26.34 13.62 35.22
N GLU A 198 -26.68 14.88 35.52
CA GLU A 198 -27.26 15.83 34.57
C GLU A 198 -26.33 16.15 33.39
N ALA A 199 -25.01 16.06 33.60
CA ALA A 199 -24.00 16.29 32.56
C ALA A 199 -23.98 15.19 31.48
N LEU A 200 -24.60 14.03 31.71
CA LEU A 200 -24.55 12.91 30.77
C LEU A 200 -25.51 13.06 29.59
N ALA A 201 -26.73 13.56 29.82
CA ALA A 201 -27.76 13.66 28.78
C ALA A 201 -27.26 14.27 27.45
N PRO A 202 -26.61 15.46 27.42
CA PRO A 202 -26.14 16.05 26.17
C PRO A 202 -25.00 15.27 25.50
N VAL A 203 -24.17 14.58 26.29
CA VAL A 203 -23.08 13.74 25.77
C VAL A 203 -23.61 12.43 25.21
N LEU A 204 -24.61 11.82 25.86
CA LEU A 204 -25.26 10.61 25.37
C LEU A 204 -25.98 10.85 24.04
N ASP A 205 -26.65 12.00 23.88
CA ASP A 205 -27.24 12.40 22.60
C ASP A 205 -26.19 12.51 21.49
N LEU A 206 -25.02 13.07 21.79
CA LEU A 206 -23.89 13.16 20.85
C LEU A 206 -23.34 11.77 20.50
N LEU A 207 -23.13 10.90 21.48
CA LEU A 207 -22.57 9.57 21.26
C LEU A 207 -23.55 8.65 20.52
N ALA A 208 -24.86 8.83 20.70
CA ALA A 208 -25.86 8.17 19.87
C ALA A 208 -25.77 8.56 18.38
N GLU A 209 -25.27 9.77 18.07
CA GLU A 209 -24.99 10.21 16.70
C GLU A 209 -23.65 9.66 16.18
N LEU A 210 -22.58 9.77 16.98
CA LEU A 210 -21.21 9.48 16.56
C LEU A 210 -20.84 7.99 16.63
N ASP A 211 -21.29 7.27 17.65
CA ASP A 211 -20.89 5.89 17.95
C ASP A 211 -22.00 5.13 18.72
N PRO A 212 -23.16 4.91 18.07
CA PRO A 212 -24.34 4.38 18.74
C PRO A 212 -24.13 2.96 19.28
N GLY A 213 -24.58 2.76 20.52
CA GLY A 213 -24.60 1.45 21.19
C GLY A 213 -23.31 1.06 21.89
N LYS A 214 -22.30 1.95 21.96
CA LYS A 214 -21.12 1.71 22.78
C LYS A 214 -21.42 1.88 24.27
N PRO A 215 -20.95 0.96 25.12
CA PRO A 215 -20.97 1.10 26.57
C PRO A 215 -20.39 2.43 27.06
N ILE A 216 -21.09 3.07 27.99
CA ILE A 216 -20.68 4.30 28.66
C ILE A 216 -20.21 3.96 30.07
N VAL A 217 -18.95 4.29 30.35
CA VAL A 217 -18.30 4.03 31.64
C VAL A 217 -18.12 5.35 32.38
N ILE A 218 -18.50 5.43 33.65
CA ILE A 218 -18.20 6.57 34.52
C ILE A 218 -17.00 6.21 35.39
N ASP A 219 -15.88 6.90 35.21
CA ASP A 219 -14.63 6.64 35.94
C ASP A 219 -14.08 7.96 36.48
N ALA A 220 -14.45 8.29 37.73
CA ALA A 220 -13.89 9.38 38.55
C ALA A 220 -14.72 9.64 39.83
N LEU A 221 -15.61 8.74 40.23
CA LEU A 221 -16.40 8.97 41.44
C LEU A 221 -15.55 8.67 42.67
N PRO A 222 -15.47 9.58 43.65
CA PRO A 222 -14.83 9.26 44.91
C PRO A 222 -15.64 8.16 45.61
N PHE A 223 -14.94 7.21 46.24
CA PHE A 223 -15.60 6.20 47.06
C PHE A 223 -16.30 6.89 48.25
N PRO A 224 -17.62 6.71 48.43
CA PRO A 224 -18.36 7.35 49.52
C PRO A 224 -18.00 6.76 50.88
N ALA A 225 -18.46 7.39 51.97
CA ALA A 225 -18.13 6.96 53.33
C ALA A 225 -18.59 5.51 53.63
N HIS A 226 -19.68 5.08 53.00
CA HIS A 226 -20.24 3.74 53.12
C HIS A 226 -20.37 3.07 51.74
N SER A 227 -20.05 1.77 51.65
CA SER A 227 -20.15 0.95 50.44
C SER A 227 -21.57 0.92 49.86
N SER A 228 -22.60 0.99 50.72
CA SER A 228 -24.00 1.09 50.31
C SER A 228 -24.28 2.33 49.47
N ASP A 229 -23.71 3.48 49.82
CA ASP A 229 -23.97 4.75 49.13
C ASP A 229 -23.42 4.70 47.69
N ALA A 230 -22.36 3.92 47.46
CA ALA A 230 -21.79 3.71 46.13
C ALA A 230 -22.76 2.92 45.23
N VAL A 231 -23.47 1.93 45.79
CA VAL A 231 -24.50 1.18 45.06
C VAL A 231 -25.67 2.08 44.65
N ALA A 232 -26.14 2.95 45.56
CA ALA A 232 -27.18 3.93 45.23
C ALA A 232 -26.71 4.92 44.15
N ALA A 233 -25.46 5.40 44.23
CA ALA A 233 -24.88 6.24 43.20
C ALA A 233 -24.77 5.53 41.84
N ALA A 234 -24.36 4.26 41.81
CA ALA A 234 -24.30 3.46 40.58
C ALA A 234 -25.68 3.30 39.94
N ALA A 235 -26.74 3.13 40.75
CA ALA A 235 -28.11 3.08 40.28
C ALA A 235 -28.54 4.42 39.64
N ALA A 236 -28.24 5.54 40.30
CA ALA A 236 -28.54 6.88 39.78
C ALA A 236 -27.84 7.15 38.43
N PHE A 237 -26.57 6.76 38.29
CA PHE A 237 -25.83 6.88 37.03
C PHE A 237 -26.36 5.93 35.94
N ALA A 238 -26.77 4.71 36.30
CA ALA A 238 -27.34 3.76 35.35
C ALA A 238 -28.69 4.23 34.76
N VAL A 239 -29.49 4.91 35.59
CA VAL A 239 -30.73 5.59 35.18
C VAL A 239 -30.44 6.79 34.28
N ALA A 240 -29.36 7.51 34.53
CA ALA A 240 -28.90 8.61 33.68
C ALA A 240 -28.27 8.14 32.36
N GLY A 241 -28.10 6.83 32.16
CA GLY A 241 -27.66 6.23 30.89
C GLY A 241 -26.23 5.67 30.90
N ALA A 242 -25.55 5.62 32.06
CA ALA A 242 -24.29 4.90 32.18
C ALA A 242 -24.50 3.38 32.20
N ASP A 243 -23.57 2.62 31.64
CA ASP A 243 -23.59 1.16 31.67
C ASP A 243 -22.74 0.60 32.82
N LEU A 244 -21.64 1.29 33.16
CA LEU A 244 -20.73 0.90 34.25
C LEU A 244 -20.26 2.14 35.04
N THR A 245 -20.22 2.03 36.36
CA THR A 245 -19.74 3.10 37.25
C THR A 245 -18.60 2.62 38.15
N PHE A 246 -17.45 3.29 38.11
CA PHE A 246 -16.29 3.02 38.97
C PHE A 246 -16.18 4.00 40.13
N PHE A 247 -15.89 3.47 41.32
CA PHE A 247 -15.62 4.23 42.54
C PHE A 247 -14.15 4.09 42.96
N GLU A 248 -13.45 5.20 43.09
CA GLU A 248 -12.04 5.25 43.47
C GLU A 248 -11.86 5.23 44.99
N HIS A 249 -11.14 4.22 45.49
CA HIS A 249 -10.76 4.15 46.89
C HIS A 249 -9.24 4.28 47.07
N ASP A 250 -8.82 5.17 47.96
CA ASP A 250 -7.43 5.56 48.24
C ASP A 250 -6.67 4.59 49.17
N ARG A 251 -7.31 3.50 49.60
CA ARG A 251 -6.74 2.53 50.53
C ARG A 251 -6.46 1.20 49.87
N SER A 252 -5.43 0.53 50.37
CA SER A 252 -5.10 -0.84 50.01
C SER A 252 -6.14 -1.89 50.46
N THR A 253 -7.19 -1.53 51.21
CA THR A 253 -8.29 -2.44 51.59
C THR A 253 -9.58 -1.65 51.66
N ILE A 254 -10.64 -2.14 51.01
CA ILE A 254 -11.98 -1.55 51.10
C ILE A 254 -12.67 -2.16 52.33
N PRO A 255 -13.18 -1.38 53.29
CA PRO A 255 -13.70 -1.93 54.55
C PRO A 255 -14.88 -2.91 54.41
N ASP A 256 -15.62 -2.84 53.30
CA ASP A 256 -16.73 -3.73 52.96
C ASP A 256 -17.07 -3.67 51.45
N ILE A 257 -16.92 -4.79 50.73
CA ILE A 257 -17.31 -4.93 49.32
C ILE A 257 -18.62 -5.73 49.13
N GLY A 258 -19.26 -6.18 50.22
CA GLY A 258 -20.49 -6.98 50.19
C GLY A 258 -21.60 -6.38 49.31
N PRO A 259 -21.93 -5.08 49.45
CA PRO A 259 -22.96 -4.44 48.64
C PRO A 259 -22.70 -4.49 47.12
N PHE A 260 -21.44 -4.44 46.69
CA PHE A 260 -21.08 -4.56 45.28
C PHE A 260 -21.25 -5.99 44.76
N LYS A 261 -20.88 -7.00 45.57
CA LYS A 261 -21.09 -8.41 45.21
C LYS A 261 -22.58 -8.74 45.08
N LEU A 262 -23.40 -8.18 45.97
CA LEU A 262 -24.86 -8.31 45.88
C LEU A 262 -25.41 -7.62 44.63
N LEU A 263 -25.00 -6.38 44.36
CA LEU A 263 -25.40 -5.68 43.13
C LEU A 263 -25.07 -6.53 41.89
N ALA A 264 -23.84 -7.06 41.80
CA ALA A 264 -23.40 -7.87 40.67
C ALA A 264 -24.19 -9.17 40.49
N ARG A 265 -24.56 -9.85 41.58
CA ARG A 265 -25.39 -11.08 41.54
C ARG A 265 -26.85 -10.80 41.21
N GLU A 266 -27.41 -9.73 41.77
CA GLU A 266 -28.84 -9.44 41.68
C GLU A 266 -29.24 -8.75 40.37
N PHE A 267 -28.30 -8.00 39.79
CA PHE A 267 -28.51 -7.19 38.59
C PHE A 267 -27.72 -7.70 37.38
N GLN A 268 -27.40 -8.99 37.35
CA GLN A 268 -26.86 -9.67 36.16
C GLN A 268 -27.96 -10.00 35.13
N GLY A 269 -27.55 -10.11 33.87
CA GLY A 269 -28.42 -10.45 32.74
C GLY A 269 -29.06 -9.25 32.06
N ASP A 270 -30.11 -9.51 31.29
CA ASP A 270 -30.84 -8.49 30.53
C ASP A 270 -31.79 -7.71 31.44
N LEU A 271 -31.32 -6.56 31.92
CA LEU A 271 -32.05 -5.65 32.79
C LEU A 271 -32.12 -4.26 32.16
N SER A 272 -33.32 -3.72 32.10
CA SER A 272 -33.58 -2.38 31.57
C SER A 272 -34.24 -1.51 32.63
N TYR A 273 -33.72 -0.30 32.81
CA TYR A 273 -34.38 0.68 33.68
C TYR A 273 -35.74 1.08 33.07
N ASP A 274 -36.78 1.05 33.89
CA ASP A 274 -38.11 1.52 33.52
C ASP A 274 -38.61 2.55 34.55
N VAL A 275 -38.73 3.79 34.09
CA VAL A 275 -39.23 4.91 34.89
C VAL A 275 -40.66 4.67 35.39
N PHE A 276 -41.49 3.96 34.64
CA PHE A 276 -42.89 3.72 35.01
C PHE A 276 -43.04 2.59 36.03
N SER A 277 -42.05 1.71 36.13
CA SER A 277 -42.00 0.63 37.13
C SER A 277 -41.37 1.07 38.46
N SER A 278 -40.67 2.22 38.49
CA SER A 278 -40.04 2.73 39.71
C SER A 278 -41.09 3.27 40.70
N PRO A 279 -41.01 2.90 42.00
CA PRO A 279 -42.02 3.29 42.97
C PRO A 279 -41.86 4.75 43.41
N THR A 280 -42.96 5.34 43.87
CA THR A 280 -42.95 6.62 44.59
C THR A 280 -42.98 6.38 46.09
N GLY A 281 -42.47 7.28 46.93
CA GLY A 281 -42.40 7.01 48.36
C GLY A 281 -41.64 8.04 49.17
N ASN A 282 -41.29 7.67 50.41
CA ASN A 282 -40.41 8.45 51.29
C ASN A 282 -38.93 8.00 51.21
N ALA A 283 -38.60 7.07 50.32
CA ALA A 283 -37.27 6.58 50.01
C ALA A 283 -37.03 6.71 48.50
N GLU A 284 -35.79 6.96 48.10
CA GLU A 284 -35.41 6.90 46.68
C GLU A 284 -35.33 5.44 46.24
N ALA A 285 -35.85 5.13 45.06
CA ALA A 285 -35.83 3.77 44.55
C ALA A 285 -35.79 3.72 43.02
N TRP A 286 -35.02 2.77 42.50
CA TRP A 286 -34.83 2.56 41.07
C TRP A 286 -35.21 1.13 40.71
N SER A 287 -36.12 0.97 39.74
CA SER A 287 -36.59 -0.34 39.28
C SER A 287 -36.03 -0.71 37.92
N PHE A 288 -35.48 -1.91 37.84
CA PHE A 288 -34.92 -2.52 36.64
C PHE A 288 -35.77 -3.74 36.29
N VAL A 289 -36.29 -3.76 35.07
CA VAL A 289 -37.14 -4.83 34.55
C VAL A 289 -36.25 -5.89 33.93
N ARG A 290 -36.43 -7.14 34.34
CA ARG A 290 -35.72 -8.29 33.75
C ARG A 290 -36.40 -8.74 32.46
N GLY A 291 -35.65 -8.85 31.37
CA GLY A 291 -36.19 -9.22 30.04
C GLY A 291 -36.84 -10.61 30.00
N GLU A 292 -36.30 -11.58 30.76
CA GLU A 292 -36.73 -12.98 30.70
C GLU A 292 -38.14 -13.23 31.25
N ASP A 293 -38.50 -12.57 32.36
CA ASP A 293 -39.77 -12.81 33.07
C ASP A 293 -40.53 -11.55 33.46
N LEU A 294 -40.05 -10.38 33.04
CA LEU A 294 -40.57 -9.06 33.37
C LEU A 294 -40.59 -8.76 34.89
N GLY A 295 -39.95 -9.58 35.71
CA GLY A 295 -39.80 -9.33 37.14
C GLY A 295 -39.02 -8.05 37.42
N LEU A 296 -39.20 -7.46 38.60
CA LEU A 296 -38.46 -6.26 38.99
C LEU A 296 -37.29 -6.62 39.90
N ARG A 297 -36.18 -5.93 39.67
CA ARG A 297 -35.08 -5.75 40.62
C ARG A 297 -35.08 -4.30 41.05
N VAL A 298 -35.17 -4.04 42.34
CA VAL A 298 -35.33 -2.68 42.88
C VAL A 298 -34.21 -2.40 43.87
N ILE A 299 -33.54 -1.27 43.68
CA ILE A 299 -32.58 -0.71 44.64
C ILE A 299 -33.31 0.38 45.40
N VAL A 300 -33.34 0.29 46.73
CA VAL A 300 -33.98 1.26 47.61
C VAL A 300 -32.90 1.92 48.45
N ASN A 301 -32.81 3.24 48.38
CA ASN A 301 -31.92 4.07 49.19
C ASN A 301 -32.71 4.71 50.34
N LYS A 302 -32.33 4.39 51.56
CA LYS A 302 -33.03 4.82 52.78
C LYS A 302 -32.79 6.30 53.03
N SER A 303 -33.86 7.04 53.32
CA SER A 303 -33.75 8.40 53.83
C SER A 303 -33.05 8.42 55.21
N PRO A 304 -32.00 9.23 55.44
CA PRO A 304 -31.17 9.19 56.65
C PRO A 304 -31.93 9.28 57.98
N ASP A 305 -33.05 9.99 57.98
CA ASP A 305 -33.86 10.28 59.17
C ASP A 305 -35.11 9.37 59.31
N SER A 306 -35.26 8.34 58.47
CA SER A 306 -36.46 7.50 58.45
C SER A 306 -36.22 6.08 58.96
N GLU A 307 -37.04 5.63 59.91
CA GLU A 307 -37.02 4.25 60.44
C GLU A 307 -37.72 3.25 59.51
N THR A 308 -38.43 3.73 58.47
CA THR A 308 -39.25 2.92 57.56
C THR A 308 -39.12 3.42 56.12
N ALA A 309 -39.02 2.52 55.14
CA ALA A 309 -39.13 2.86 53.73
C ALA A 309 -40.51 2.43 53.18
N SER A 310 -41.34 3.41 52.84
CA SER A 310 -42.66 3.24 52.22
C SER A 310 -42.54 3.45 50.71
N LEU A 311 -42.90 2.43 49.94
CA LEU A 311 -42.83 2.38 48.49
C LEU A 311 -44.22 2.08 47.91
N LEU A 312 -44.64 2.89 46.94
CA LEU A 312 -45.87 2.73 46.18
C LEU A 312 -45.51 2.46 44.71
N PHE A 313 -45.64 1.21 44.30
CA PHE A 313 -45.51 0.80 42.90
C PHE A 313 -46.85 1.00 42.21
N SER A 314 -46.85 1.64 41.03
CA SER A 314 -48.06 1.82 40.21
C SER A 314 -48.60 0.50 39.64
N ASP A 315 -47.75 -0.53 39.57
CA ASP A 315 -48.04 -1.84 39.01
C ASP A 315 -48.68 -2.78 40.05
N ALA A 316 -49.98 -3.04 39.90
CA ALA A 316 -50.73 -3.95 40.76
C ALA A 316 -50.46 -5.45 40.49
N GLN A 317 -49.67 -5.79 39.47
CA GLN A 317 -49.35 -7.18 39.12
C GLN A 317 -48.12 -7.73 39.84
N LEU A 318 -47.39 -6.87 40.56
CA LEU A 318 -46.23 -7.27 41.35
C LEU A 318 -46.67 -8.18 42.51
N LYS A 319 -45.99 -9.32 42.65
CA LYS A 319 -46.22 -10.30 43.71
C LYS A 319 -44.89 -10.79 44.29
N SER A 320 -44.97 -11.44 45.45
CA SER A 320 -43.83 -12.06 46.14
C SER A 320 -42.65 -11.10 46.35
N PRO A 321 -42.83 -10.00 47.09
CA PRO A 321 -41.73 -9.12 47.42
C PRO A 321 -40.73 -9.83 48.32
N GLU A 322 -39.50 -9.96 47.86
CA GLU A 322 -38.38 -10.52 48.62
C GLU A 322 -37.34 -9.42 48.83
N ARG A 323 -36.78 -9.32 50.03
CA ARG A 323 -35.57 -8.54 50.33
C ARG A 323 -34.37 -9.47 50.27
N ILE A 324 -33.26 -9.01 49.70
CA ILE A 324 -32.01 -9.76 49.75
C ILE A 324 -31.29 -9.46 51.06
N ASP A 325 -30.92 -10.51 51.79
CA ASP A 325 -30.13 -10.40 53.01
C ASP A 325 -28.69 -9.96 52.67
N PRO A 326 -28.16 -8.90 53.30
CA PRO A 326 -26.88 -8.34 52.92
C PRO A 326 -25.67 -9.21 53.33
N GLU A 327 -25.80 -10.08 54.34
CA GLU A 327 -24.70 -10.92 54.82
C GLU A 327 -24.61 -12.24 54.02
N THR A 328 -25.76 -12.83 53.69
CA THR A 328 -25.84 -14.14 53.04
C THR A 328 -26.10 -14.06 51.53
N GLY A 329 -26.72 -12.97 51.05
CA GLY A 329 -27.19 -12.83 49.68
C GLY A 329 -28.39 -13.71 49.34
N GLU A 330 -29.05 -14.32 50.33
CA GLU A 330 -30.25 -15.12 50.14
C GLU A 330 -31.52 -14.26 50.19
N PRO A 331 -32.56 -14.59 49.41
CA PRO A 331 -33.83 -13.88 49.46
C PRO A 331 -34.61 -14.18 50.75
N VAL A 332 -35.21 -13.14 51.33
CA VAL A 332 -36.06 -13.17 52.52
C VAL A 332 -37.42 -12.56 52.17
N ASP A 333 -38.50 -13.33 52.34
CA ASP A 333 -39.86 -12.87 52.09
C ASP A 333 -40.23 -11.64 52.94
N LEU A 334 -40.75 -10.59 52.30
CA LEU A 334 -41.30 -9.42 52.99
C LEU A 334 -42.80 -9.61 53.25
N PHE A 335 -43.16 -9.72 54.52
CA PHE A 335 -44.54 -9.79 54.97
C PHE A 335 -45.05 -8.36 55.25
N GLY A 336 -45.99 -7.86 54.45
CA GLY A 336 -46.55 -6.52 54.64
C GLY A 336 -46.99 -5.79 53.38
N ALA A 337 -46.78 -6.35 52.19
CA ALA A 337 -47.23 -5.72 50.95
C ALA A 337 -48.76 -5.75 50.82
N LEU A 338 -49.36 -4.58 50.68
CA LEU A 338 -50.81 -4.39 50.56
C LEU A 338 -51.16 -4.09 49.09
N PRO A 339 -51.79 -5.04 48.37
CA PRO A 339 -52.32 -4.75 47.05
C PRO A 339 -53.51 -3.79 47.16
N GLY A 340 -53.34 -2.58 46.63
CA GLY A 340 -54.35 -1.52 46.61
C GLY A 340 -54.96 -1.30 45.22
N LYS A 341 -56.05 -0.51 45.14
CA LYS A 341 -56.68 -0.13 43.86
C LYS A 341 -55.79 0.72 42.93
N LYS A 342 -54.68 1.26 43.46
CA LYS A 342 -53.74 2.14 42.74
C LYS A 342 -52.37 1.50 42.50
N GLY A 343 -52.16 0.24 42.88
CA GLY A 343 -50.85 -0.43 42.82
C GLY A 343 -50.50 -1.21 44.08
N LEU A 344 -49.23 -1.59 44.24
CA LEU A 344 -48.70 -2.30 45.41
C LEU A 344 -48.05 -1.32 46.38
N GLU A 345 -48.52 -1.29 47.63
CA GLU A 345 -47.89 -0.53 48.72
C GLU A 345 -47.04 -1.47 49.57
N LEU A 346 -45.76 -1.14 49.76
CA LEU A 346 -44.80 -1.91 50.54
C LEU A 346 -44.17 -1.00 51.61
N GLU A 347 -44.26 -1.43 52.87
CA GLU A 347 -43.59 -0.78 53.99
C GLU A 347 -42.47 -1.70 54.50
N ILE A 348 -41.23 -1.23 54.40
CA ILE A 348 -40.04 -1.94 54.88
C ILE A 348 -39.70 -1.38 56.25
N LEU A 349 -39.81 -2.22 57.28
CA LEU A 349 -39.41 -1.90 58.64
C LEU A 349 -37.91 -2.11 58.80
N ASP A 350 -37.22 -1.12 59.37
CA ASP A 350 -35.76 -1.12 59.57
C ASP A 350 -34.96 -1.53 58.31
N PRO A 351 -35.09 -0.78 57.20
CA PRO A 351 -34.33 -1.05 56.00
C PRO A 351 -32.85 -0.78 56.26
N ASP A 352 -31.99 -1.57 55.61
CA ASP A 352 -30.57 -1.25 55.48
C ASP A 352 -30.41 0.08 54.73
N PRO A 353 -29.26 0.78 54.87
CA PRO A 353 -29.01 2.01 54.12
C PRO A 353 -29.32 1.89 52.62
N VAL A 354 -28.95 0.75 52.03
CA VAL A 354 -29.42 0.33 50.71
C VAL A 354 -30.01 -1.06 50.80
N THR A 355 -31.23 -1.23 50.30
CA THR A 355 -31.97 -2.50 50.29
C THR A 355 -32.23 -2.96 48.86
N PHE A 356 -31.92 -4.22 48.55
CA PHE A 356 -32.25 -4.84 47.28
C PHE A 356 -33.55 -5.64 47.39
N LEU A 357 -34.46 -5.43 46.43
CA LEU A 357 -35.73 -6.15 46.38
C LEU A 357 -35.90 -6.91 45.07
N ARG A 358 -36.55 -8.07 45.15
CA ARG A 358 -37.09 -8.81 44.01
C ARG A 358 -38.60 -8.77 44.03
N PHE A 359 -39.18 -8.62 42.85
CA PHE A 359 -40.60 -8.83 42.62
C PHE A 359 -40.80 -9.74 41.43
N GLN A 360 -41.79 -10.62 41.53
CA GLN A 360 -42.26 -11.40 40.40
C GLN A 360 -43.42 -10.69 39.72
N ARG A 361 -43.51 -10.82 38.40
CA ARG A 361 -44.73 -10.53 37.64
C ARG A 361 -45.40 -11.83 37.21
N LEU A 362 -46.66 -11.75 36.81
CA LEU A 362 -47.32 -12.85 36.10
C LEU A 362 -46.60 -13.06 34.76
N THR A 363 -46.15 -14.29 34.51
CA THR A 363 -45.46 -14.65 33.27
C THR A 363 -46.40 -14.54 32.05
N ALA A 364 -45.84 -14.43 30.84
CA ALA A 364 -46.63 -14.47 29.61
C ALA A 364 -47.52 -15.73 29.51
N SER A 365 -47.03 -16.87 30.02
CA SER A 365 -47.79 -18.13 30.09
C SER A 365 -48.96 -18.11 31.08
N GLU A 366 -48.86 -17.36 32.18
CA GLU A 366 -49.97 -17.12 33.12
C GLU A 366 -50.95 -16.04 32.59
N ARG A 367 -50.59 -15.34 31.50
CA ARG A 367 -51.36 -14.28 30.82
C ARG A 367 -52.05 -14.74 29.52
N GLU A 368 -52.12 -16.04 29.22
CA GLU A 368 -52.71 -16.65 28.00
C GLU A 368 -54.19 -16.27 27.67
N GLY A 369 -54.79 -15.31 28.38
CA GLY A 369 -56.10 -14.73 28.08
C GLY A 369 -56.12 -13.26 27.64
N ILE A 370 -54.97 -12.58 27.45
CA ILE A 370 -54.93 -11.17 27.04
C ILE A 370 -54.18 -11.04 25.70
N GLU A 371 -54.89 -10.66 24.64
CA GLU A 371 -54.31 -10.36 23.31
C GLU A 371 -53.36 -9.15 23.37
N GLY A 372 -52.14 -9.28 22.84
CA GLY A 372 -51.36 -8.10 22.41
C GLY A 372 -49.84 -8.08 22.63
N LEU A 373 -49.14 -9.18 22.89
CA LEU A 373 -47.67 -9.18 22.98
C LEU A 373 -47.06 -10.30 22.14
N ASP A 374 -46.96 -10.05 20.82
CA ASP A 374 -46.05 -10.75 19.92
C ASP A 374 -44.83 -9.84 19.70
N GLU A 375 -43.69 -10.15 20.31
CA GLU A 375 -42.42 -9.55 19.91
C GLU A 375 -41.95 -10.17 18.59
N ARG A 376 -42.03 -9.38 17.52
CA ARG A 376 -41.34 -9.66 16.25
C ARG A 376 -40.01 -8.91 16.22
N LEU A 377 -38.97 -9.52 16.78
CA LEU A 377 -37.59 -9.13 16.45
C LEU A 377 -37.25 -9.71 15.06
N THR A 378 -37.44 -8.87 14.04
CA THR A 378 -36.98 -9.17 12.68
C THR A 378 -35.56 -8.61 12.58
N VAL A 379 -34.54 -9.47 12.68
CA VAL A 379 -33.16 -9.06 12.41
C VAL A 379 -33.04 -8.80 10.91
N VAL A 380 -33.08 -7.52 10.54
CA VAL A 380 -32.93 -7.07 9.16
C VAL A 380 -31.44 -6.85 8.88
N SER A 381 -30.90 -7.69 8.01
CA SER A 381 -29.58 -7.61 7.35
C SER A 381 -28.34 -7.83 8.24
N GLU A 382 -27.43 -8.68 7.76
CA GLU A 382 -26.03 -8.68 8.19
C GLU A 382 -25.45 -7.30 7.89
N ARG A 383 -25.19 -6.50 8.93
CA ARG A 383 -24.47 -5.24 8.80
C ARG A 383 -23.07 -5.57 8.26
N GLN A 384 -22.75 -5.10 7.06
CA GLN A 384 -21.39 -5.20 6.54
C GLN A 384 -20.43 -4.49 7.49
N LEU A 385 -19.29 -5.14 7.78
CA LEU A 385 -18.22 -4.57 8.60
C LEU A 385 -17.78 -3.23 7.98
N PRO A 386 -17.73 -2.14 8.77
CA PRO A 386 -17.23 -0.86 8.28
C PRO A 386 -15.74 -0.97 7.90
N VAL A 387 -15.28 -0.09 7.00
CA VAL A 387 -13.91 -0.18 6.45
C VAL A 387 -12.86 0.02 7.53
N GLU A 388 -13.16 0.87 8.50
CA GLU A 388 -12.30 1.21 9.63
C GLU A 388 -12.06 -0.03 10.52
N GLU A 389 -13.09 -0.85 10.73
CA GLU A 389 -12.97 -2.10 11.50
C GLU A 389 -12.17 -3.17 10.73
N ILE A 390 -12.32 -3.24 9.40
CA ILE A 390 -11.52 -4.13 8.56
C ILE A 390 -10.03 -3.74 8.65
N LEU A 391 -9.74 -2.44 8.58
CA LEU A 391 -8.37 -1.91 8.67
C LEU A 391 -7.78 -2.12 10.06
N ARG A 392 -8.54 -1.92 11.14
CA ARG A 392 -8.09 -2.19 12.50
C ARG A 392 -7.67 -3.64 12.68
N ARG A 393 -8.47 -4.59 12.21
CA ARG A 393 -8.15 -6.03 12.30
C ARG A 393 -6.94 -6.41 11.45
N LEU A 394 -6.80 -5.80 10.27
CA LEU A 394 -5.59 -5.96 9.45
C LEU A 394 -4.35 -5.47 10.21
N GLN A 395 -4.42 -4.29 10.81
CA GLN A 395 -3.31 -3.71 11.56
C GLN A 395 -2.95 -4.53 12.79
N ALA A 396 -3.95 -5.04 13.52
CA ALA A 396 -3.74 -5.95 14.65
C ALA A 396 -3.01 -7.23 14.22
N PHE A 397 -3.40 -7.81 13.07
CA PHE A 397 -2.73 -8.96 12.50
C PHE A 397 -1.25 -8.66 12.17
N GLU A 398 -1.00 -7.53 11.49
CA GLU A 398 0.35 -7.14 11.06
C GLU A 398 1.27 -6.83 12.23
N ASP A 399 0.75 -6.15 13.24
CA ASP A 399 1.45 -5.81 14.47
C ASP A 399 1.80 -7.09 15.27
N ALA A 400 0.88 -8.05 15.37
CA ALA A 400 1.15 -9.37 15.95
C ALA A 400 2.25 -10.14 15.19
N GLN A 401 2.22 -10.12 13.86
CA GLN A 401 3.27 -10.72 13.04
C GLN A 401 4.61 -10.01 13.21
N GLN A 402 4.62 -8.67 13.23
CA GLN A 402 5.82 -7.86 13.36
C GLN A 402 6.57 -8.15 14.67
N ARG A 403 5.86 -8.42 15.78
CA ARG A 403 6.49 -8.87 17.03
C ARG A 403 7.16 -10.24 16.93
N ARG A 404 6.71 -11.10 16.03
CA ARG A 404 7.27 -12.45 15.82
C ARG A 404 8.33 -12.47 14.72
N LEU A 405 8.35 -11.50 13.81
CA LEU A 405 9.24 -11.47 12.64
C LEU A 405 10.41 -10.51 12.87
N HIS A 406 11.48 -11.01 13.48
CA HIS A 406 12.68 -10.21 13.76
C HIS A 406 13.61 -10.14 12.56
N THR A 407 13.85 -11.28 11.91
CA THR A 407 14.73 -11.40 10.76
C THR A 407 14.19 -12.39 9.74
N TYR A 408 14.54 -12.19 8.48
CA TYR A 408 14.45 -13.28 7.51
C TYR A 408 15.61 -13.20 6.52
N ARG A 409 16.03 -14.36 6.04
CA ARG A 409 16.89 -14.45 4.85
C ARG A 409 16.13 -15.11 3.71
N ALA A 410 16.41 -14.70 2.49
CA ALA A 410 15.83 -15.30 1.30
C ALA A 410 16.83 -15.26 0.13
N LEU A 411 16.57 -16.05 -0.91
CA LEU A 411 17.15 -15.83 -2.22
C LEU A 411 16.26 -14.83 -2.97
N ASN A 412 16.78 -13.65 -3.23
CA ASN A 412 16.10 -12.62 -3.99
C ASN A 412 16.53 -12.66 -5.47
N THR A 413 15.56 -12.78 -6.38
CA THR A 413 15.77 -12.68 -7.83
C THR A 413 14.98 -11.49 -8.35
N THR A 414 15.68 -10.48 -8.88
CA THR A 414 15.08 -9.27 -9.44
C THR A 414 15.40 -9.16 -10.91
N HIS A 415 14.37 -9.17 -11.76
CA HIS A 415 14.44 -8.86 -13.18
C HIS A 415 14.13 -7.38 -13.41
N LEU A 416 15.02 -6.66 -14.08
CA LEU A 416 14.83 -5.29 -14.58
C LEU A 416 14.80 -5.34 -16.10
N ARG A 417 13.67 -4.95 -16.70
CA ARG A 417 13.44 -5.01 -18.14
C ARG A 417 13.29 -3.59 -18.66
N PHE A 418 14.35 -3.12 -19.31
CA PHE A 418 14.42 -1.82 -19.95
C PHE A 418 13.93 -1.95 -21.38
N GLN A 419 12.96 -1.14 -21.77
CA GLN A 419 12.38 -1.17 -23.11
C GLN A 419 12.85 0.05 -23.92
N PHE A 420 13.67 -0.19 -24.94
CA PHE A 420 14.12 0.81 -25.90
C PHE A 420 13.78 0.29 -27.31
N ALA A 421 12.79 0.89 -27.98
CA ALA A 421 12.23 0.39 -29.25
C ALA A 421 11.75 -1.09 -29.18
N THR A 422 11.74 -1.85 -30.30
CA THR A 422 11.36 -3.28 -30.32
C THR A 422 12.32 -4.19 -29.55
N GLU A 423 13.53 -3.70 -29.31
CA GLU A 423 14.53 -4.39 -28.53
C GLU A 423 14.45 -4.00 -27.05
N GLY A 424 15.10 -4.76 -26.18
CA GLY A 424 15.07 -4.46 -24.77
C GLY A 424 16.14 -5.20 -24.03
N LEU A 425 16.66 -4.57 -22.98
CA LEU A 425 17.66 -5.15 -22.11
C LEU A 425 16.98 -5.71 -20.87
N GLU A 426 17.26 -6.97 -20.55
CA GLU A 426 16.83 -7.55 -19.28
C GLU A 426 18.06 -7.77 -18.40
N VAL A 427 18.15 -7.06 -17.27
CA VAL A 427 19.18 -7.29 -16.27
C VAL A 427 18.56 -8.06 -15.12
N THR A 428 19.11 -9.20 -14.76
CA THR A 428 18.66 -9.96 -13.58
C THR A 428 19.75 -10.01 -12.55
N PHE A 429 19.43 -9.64 -11.31
CA PHE A 429 20.28 -9.80 -10.14
C PHE A 429 19.71 -10.90 -9.26
N GLU A 430 20.56 -11.83 -8.83
CA GLU A 430 20.18 -12.94 -7.96
C GLU A 430 21.21 -13.10 -6.84
N GLY A 431 20.73 -13.31 -5.61
CA GLY A 431 21.56 -13.63 -4.46
C GLY A 431 20.84 -13.43 -3.13
N PRO A 432 21.51 -13.71 -2.00
CA PRO A 432 20.88 -13.68 -0.70
C PRO A 432 20.53 -12.27 -0.26
N ILE A 433 19.33 -12.11 0.30
CA ILE A 433 18.86 -10.90 1.00
C ILE A 433 18.74 -11.22 2.49
N PHE A 434 19.12 -10.26 3.32
CA PHE A 434 19.11 -10.35 4.78
C PHE A 434 18.30 -9.17 5.32
N PHE A 435 17.06 -9.43 5.69
CA PHE A 435 16.17 -8.43 6.27
C PHE A 435 16.23 -8.49 7.79
N ARG A 436 16.24 -7.32 8.42
CA ARG A 436 16.08 -7.14 9.86
C ARG A 436 15.05 -6.06 10.12
N GLN A 437 14.12 -6.37 11.02
CA GLN A 437 13.10 -5.44 11.49
C GLN A 437 13.76 -4.15 12.02
N GLY A 438 13.26 -2.99 11.59
CA GLY A 438 13.78 -1.67 11.99
C GLY A 438 15.05 -1.21 11.27
N GLU A 439 15.86 -2.12 10.69
CA GLU A 439 17.15 -1.78 10.06
C GLU A 439 17.14 -1.88 8.52
N GLY A 440 16.07 -2.40 7.91
CA GLY A 440 15.97 -2.61 6.46
C GLY A 440 16.61 -3.94 6.02
N PHE A 441 17.25 -3.96 4.85
CA PHE A 441 17.89 -5.17 4.34
C PHE A 441 19.25 -4.94 3.69
N ASP A 442 20.10 -5.98 3.75
CA ASP A 442 21.30 -6.13 2.93
C ASP A 442 21.03 -7.12 1.80
N TRP A 443 21.44 -6.80 0.57
CA TRP A 443 21.27 -7.69 -0.59
C TRP A 443 22.59 -7.87 -1.34
N ALA A 444 23.00 -9.13 -1.48
CA ALA A 444 24.20 -9.50 -2.24
C ALA A 444 23.86 -9.95 -3.65
N TRP A 445 24.54 -9.35 -4.63
CA TRP A 445 24.39 -9.69 -6.04
C TRP A 445 25.45 -10.71 -6.45
N GLU A 446 25.23 -11.98 -6.08
CA GLU A 446 26.15 -13.07 -6.40
C GLU A 446 26.13 -13.46 -7.88
N LYS A 447 24.97 -13.32 -8.51
CA LYS A 447 24.77 -13.62 -9.92
C LYS A 447 24.10 -12.42 -10.60
N ALA A 448 24.66 -12.00 -11.73
CA ALA A 448 24.00 -11.10 -12.65
C ALA A 448 23.91 -11.70 -14.05
N LEU A 449 22.75 -11.53 -14.67
CA LEU A 449 22.48 -11.98 -16.03
C LEU A 449 22.10 -10.75 -16.88
N PHE A 450 22.80 -10.52 -17.97
CA PHE A 450 22.48 -9.49 -18.96
C PHE A 450 21.84 -10.17 -20.15
N SER A 451 20.54 -9.97 -20.33
CA SER A 451 19.71 -10.64 -21.33
C SER A 451 19.80 -12.17 -21.24
N GLY A 452 19.97 -12.71 -20.02
CA GLY A 452 20.18 -14.15 -19.77
C GLY A 452 21.65 -14.60 -19.79
N LEU A 453 22.61 -13.72 -20.11
CA LEU A 453 24.03 -14.03 -20.17
C LEU A 453 24.73 -13.78 -18.84
N LYS A 454 25.44 -14.77 -18.31
CA LYS A 454 26.12 -14.65 -17.01
C LYS A 454 27.29 -13.68 -17.08
N TRP A 455 27.26 -12.67 -16.21
CA TRP A 455 28.43 -11.86 -15.94
C TRP A 455 29.50 -12.70 -15.22
N ARG A 456 30.65 -12.91 -15.88
CA ARG A 456 31.68 -13.85 -15.40
C ARG A 456 32.65 -13.25 -14.37
N SER A 457 32.67 -11.94 -14.18
CA SER A 457 33.53 -11.29 -13.19
C SER A 457 32.88 -11.33 -11.81
N LYS A 458 33.66 -11.66 -10.78
CA LYS A 458 33.19 -11.70 -9.37
C LYS A 458 32.67 -10.35 -8.86
N ARG A 459 33.20 -9.25 -9.40
CA ARG A 459 32.75 -7.89 -9.08
C ARG A 459 31.89 -7.36 -10.21
N LEU A 460 30.65 -7.01 -9.88
CA LEU A 460 29.75 -6.31 -10.78
C LEU A 460 30.12 -4.83 -10.82
N PRO A 461 30.03 -4.18 -11.99
CA PRO A 461 30.18 -2.74 -12.05
C PRO A 461 29.06 -2.05 -11.25
N LYS A 462 29.39 -0.92 -10.62
CA LYS A 462 28.38 -0.08 -9.98
C LYS A 462 27.59 0.64 -11.06
N LEU A 463 26.33 0.27 -11.20
CA LEU A 463 25.37 0.96 -12.07
C LEU A 463 24.62 2.02 -11.26
N PRO A 464 24.14 3.11 -11.90
CA PRO A 464 23.16 4.00 -11.29
C PRO A 464 21.98 3.23 -10.69
N LEU A 465 21.69 3.50 -9.42
CA LEU A 465 20.56 2.92 -8.69
C LEU A 465 19.39 3.90 -8.75
N ILE A 466 18.87 4.15 -9.96
CA ILE A 466 17.71 5.01 -10.17
C ILE A 466 16.51 4.37 -9.46
N GLN A 467 15.90 5.15 -8.57
CA GLN A 467 14.79 4.72 -7.73
C GLN A 467 13.79 5.86 -7.62
N PRO A 468 12.49 5.56 -7.48
CA PRO A 468 11.54 6.57 -7.07
C PRO A 468 11.92 7.07 -5.68
N GLU A 469 11.64 8.33 -5.41
CA GLU A 469 11.77 8.88 -4.07
C GLU A 469 10.97 8.05 -3.07
N ARG A 470 11.45 7.98 -1.82
CA ARG A 470 10.73 7.23 -0.79
C ARG A 470 9.45 7.99 -0.44
N ALA A 471 8.34 7.28 -0.35
CA ALA A 471 7.09 7.89 0.07
C ALA A 471 7.20 8.47 1.49
N ALA A 472 6.57 9.63 1.71
CA ALA A 472 6.51 10.30 3.01
C ALA A 472 5.77 9.45 4.05
N SER A 473 4.79 8.65 3.59
CA SER A 473 4.11 7.65 4.40
C SER A 473 3.59 6.50 3.55
N LEU A 474 3.71 5.27 4.05
CA LEU A 474 3.14 4.11 3.37
C LEU A 474 1.66 3.95 3.75
N PRO A 475 0.78 3.61 2.79
CA PRO A 475 -0.62 3.31 3.10
C PRO A 475 -0.69 2.08 3.99
N LEU A 476 -1.69 2.04 4.88
CA LEU A 476 -1.93 0.97 5.85
C LEU A 476 -0.86 0.80 6.94
N GLU A 477 0.27 1.50 6.83
CA GLU A 477 1.24 1.58 7.93
C GLU A 477 0.56 2.24 9.13
N ILE A 478 0.97 1.80 10.32
CA ILE A 478 0.50 2.30 11.62
C ILE A 478 1.17 3.66 11.88
N LEU A 479 1.04 4.60 10.95
CA LEU A 479 1.49 5.98 11.10
C LEU A 479 0.38 6.88 11.63
N PHE A 480 -0.88 6.40 11.67
CA PHE A 480 -2.07 7.08 12.19
C PHE A 480 -2.20 8.57 11.82
N THR A 481 -1.56 8.98 10.72
CA THR A 481 -1.71 10.29 10.12
C THR A 481 -2.98 10.30 9.26
N ASN A 482 -3.69 11.42 9.24
CA ASN A 482 -4.93 11.58 8.46
C ASN A 482 -4.66 11.78 6.95
N GLN A 483 -3.61 11.16 6.40
CA GLN A 483 -3.12 11.40 5.04
C GLN A 483 -3.92 10.66 3.96
N TYR A 484 -4.58 9.54 4.32
CA TYR A 484 -5.32 8.70 3.37
C TYR A 484 -6.83 8.65 3.69
N PHE A 485 -7.65 8.56 2.64
CA PHE A 485 -9.07 8.18 2.70
C PHE A 485 -9.22 6.74 2.23
N TYR A 486 -9.90 5.93 3.03
CA TYR A 486 -10.18 4.53 2.72
C TYR A 486 -11.64 4.33 2.35
N ARG A 487 -11.89 3.43 1.39
CA ARG A 487 -13.26 3.12 0.95
C ARG A 487 -13.40 1.65 0.65
N LEU A 488 -14.37 0.99 1.29
CA LEU A 488 -14.76 -0.36 0.92
C LEU A 488 -15.43 -0.34 -0.47
N ARG A 489 -14.80 -0.98 -1.45
CA ARG A 489 -15.33 -1.13 -2.81
C ARG A 489 -16.31 -2.30 -2.90
N GLY A 490 -16.07 -3.36 -2.13
CA GLY A 490 -16.85 -4.59 -2.14
C GLY A 490 -15.99 -5.80 -1.77
N THR A 491 -16.33 -6.97 -2.29
CA THR A 491 -15.57 -8.22 -2.11
C THR A 491 -15.10 -8.79 -3.45
N ALA A 492 -14.04 -9.61 -3.43
CA ALA A 492 -13.54 -10.32 -4.60
C ALA A 492 -12.76 -11.58 -4.19
N ILE A 493 -12.78 -12.61 -5.04
CA ILE A 493 -11.90 -13.77 -4.88
C ILE A 493 -10.55 -13.44 -5.51
N VAL A 494 -9.47 -13.48 -4.72
CA VAL A 494 -8.08 -13.24 -5.17
C VAL A 494 -7.20 -14.39 -4.71
N ASP A 495 -6.49 -15.01 -5.64
CA ASP A 495 -5.60 -16.16 -5.38
C ASP A 495 -6.27 -17.29 -4.56
N GLY A 496 -7.59 -17.45 -4.73
CA GLY A 496 -8.40 -18.47 -4.06
C GLY A 496 -8.96 -18.06 -2.68
N ARG A 497 -8.70 -16.85 -2.20
CA ARG A 497 -9.23 -16.29 -0.94
C ARG A 497 -10.40 -15.33 -1.19
N ASP A 498 -11.40 -15.33 -0.31
CA ASP A 498 -12.47 -14.31 -0.31
C ASP A 498 -11.98 -13.06 0.42
N CYS A 499 -11.86 -11.95 -0.30
CA CYS A 499 -11.24 -10.73 0.19
C CYS A 499 -12.18 -9.53 0.17
N TRP A 500 -12.08 -8.67 1.19
CA TRP A 500 -12.50 -7.27 1.11
C TRP A 500 -11.59 -6.52 0.13
N VAL A 501 -12.19 -5.64 -0.68
CA VAL A 501 -11.48 -4.78 -1.62
C VAL A 501 -11.55 -3.35 -1.10
N VAL A 502 -10.45 -2.84 -0.57
CA VAL A 502 -10.38 -1.51 0.03
C VAL A 502 -9.51 -0.60 -0.83
N ASP A 503 -10.10 0.51 -1.28
CA ASP A 503 -9.38 1.56 -2.00
C ASP A 503 -8.79 2.55 -1.01
N PHE A 504 -7.59 3.05 -1.31
CA PHE A 504 -6.97 4.14 -0.58
C PHE A 504 -6.49 5.23 -1.54
N ARG A 505 -6.61 6.50 -1.12
CA ARG A 505 -6.12 7.66 -1.86
C ARG A 505 -5.68 8.75 -0.90
N PRO A 506 -4.74 9.64 -1.29
CA PRO A 506 -4.43 10.83 -0.51
C PRO A 506 -5.69 11.66 -0.24
N ARG A 507 -5.81 12.25 0.96
CA ARG A 507 -6.93 13.16 1.28
C ARG A 507 -6.84 14.48 0.53
N VAL A 508 -5.62 15.00 0.40
CA VAL A 508 -5.32 16.17 -0.42
C VAL A 508 -4.88 15.66 -1.78
N ALA A 509 -5.66 15.95 -2.83
CA ALA A 509 -5.42 15.43 -4.17
C ALA A 509 -4.11 15.92 -4.81
N ASP A 510 -3.57 17.03 -4.30
CA ASP A 510 -2.36 17.72 -4.77
C ASP A 510 -1.38 17.99 -3.61
N SER A 511 -1.19 17.04 -2.69
CA SER A 511 -0.08 17.17 -1.73
C SER A 511 1.25 17.12 -2.48
N GLU A 512 2.18 18.03 -2.16
CA GLU A 512 3.59 17.92 -2.57
C GLU A 512 4.25 16.65 -1.99
N ASP A 513 3.65 16.06 -0.95
CA ASP A 513 4.12 14.81 -0.35
C ASP A 513 4.02 13.62 -1.33
N ASN A 514 5.12 12.86 -1.42
CA ASN A 514 5.19 11.56 -2.09
C ASN A 514 4.26 10.54 -1.41
N LEU A 515 3.00 10.46 -1.82
CA LEU A 515 1.97 9.56 -1.27
C LEU A 515 1.51 8.52 -2.30
N PHE A 516 0.79 7.50 -1.84
CA PHE A 516 0.28 6.44 -2.71
C PHE A 516 -1.24 6.49 -2.92
N ARG A 517 -1.68 6.11 -4.12
CA ARG A 517 -3.08 5.76 -4.38
C ARG A 517 -3.17 4.31 -4.84
N GLY A 518 -4.18 3.58 -4.39
CA GLY A 518 -4.26 2.18 -4.73
C GLY A 518 -5.43 1.40 -4.16
N THR A 519 -5.25 0.09 -4.14
CA THR A 519 -6.21 -0.89 -3.63
C THR A 519 -5.45 -1.97 -2.86
N VAL A 520 -6.00 -2.37 -1.72
CA VAL A 520 -5.58 -3.54 -0.95
C VAL A 520 -6.69 -4.58 -0.94
N TRP A 521 -6.29 -5.84 -1.04
CA TRP A 521 -7.17 -6.99 -0.90
C TRP A 521 -6.86 -7.68 0.43
N ILE A 522 -7.84 -7.62 1.33
CA ILE A 522 -7.73 -8.07 2.72
C ILE A 522 -8.60 -9.30 2.89
N ASP A 523 -8.03 -10.37 3.41
CA ASP A 523 -8.77 -11.60 3.65
C ASP A 523 -9.97 -11.40 4.59
N ARG A 524 -11.13 -12.01 4.28
CA ARG A 524 -12.36 -11.81 5.07
C ARG A 524 -12.43 -12.63 6.35
N GLU A 525 -11.61 -13.67 6.47
CA GLU A 525 -11.62 -14.61 7.59
C GLU A 525 -10.59 -14.20 8.64
N HIS A 526 -9.36 -13.91 8.21
CA HIS A 526 -8.21 -13.68 9.09
C HIS A 526 -7.57 -12.29 8.91
N PHE A 527 -8.10 -11.45 8.02
CA PHE A 527 -7.71 -10.04 7.87
C PHE A 527 -6.26 -9.78 7.45
N PHE A 528 -5.52 -10.73 6.86
CA PHE A 528 -4.19 -10.48 6.29
C PHE A 528 -4.24 -9.86 4.88
N ARG A 529 -3.16 -9.17 4.48
CA ARG A 529 -2.95 -8.72 3.09
C ARG A 529 -2.75 -9.92 2.17
N VAL A 530 -3.59 -10.05 1.14
CA VAL A 530 -3.38 -11.03 0.04
C VAL A 530 -2.64 -10.38 -1.13
N ARG A 531 -3.04 -9.15 -1.45
CA ARG A 531 -2.44 -8.36 -2.54
C ARG A 531 -2.53 -6.89 -2.20
N SER A 532 -1.54 -6.12 -2.62
CA SER A 532 -1.62 -4.65 -2.65
C SER A 532 -1.20 -4.14 -4.02
N ARG A 533 -1.83 -3.06 -4.47
CA ARG A 533 -1.45 -2.33 -5.67
C ARG A 533 -1.44 -0.85 -5.34
N ALA A 534 -0.33 -0.18 -5.63
CA ALA A 534 -0.12 1.21 -5.31
C ALA A 534 0.53 1.94 -6.48
N VAL A 535 0.12 3.19 -6.71
CA VAL A 535 0.71 4.11 -7.67
C VAL A 535 1.18 5.33 -6.90
N GLN A 536 2.48 5.60 -6.97
CA GLN A 536 3.07 6.75 -6.29
C GLN A 536 2.67 8.04 -6.99
N GLN A 537 2.36 9.05 -6.19
CA GLN A 537 2.02 10.41 -6.60
C GLN A 537 3.12 11.36 -6.12
N GLY A 538 3.21 12.55 -6.73
CA GLY A 538 4.16 13.58 -6.30
C GLY A 538 5.62 13.28 -6.61
N LEU A 539 5.89 12.32 -7.51
CA LEU A 539 7.26 11.93 -7.86
C LEU A 539 8.05 13.09 -8.45
N GLU A 540 9.27 13.23 -7.94
CA GLU A 540 10.31 14.14 -8.41
C GLU A 540 11.54 13.35 -8.97
N GLY A 541 12.40 14.04 -9.70
CA GLY A 541 13.65 13.55 -10.29
C GLY A 541 13.49 12.72 -11.57
N GLU A 542 14.33 11.69 -11.73
CA GLU A 542 14.37 10.91 -12.96
C GLU A 542 13.18 9.95 -13.12
N VAL A 543 12.44 9.64 -12.04
CA VAL A 543 11.34 8.68 -12.07
C VAL A 543 10.00 9.41 -12.13
N ILE A 544 9.49 9.66 -13.33
CA ILE A 544 8.23 10.38 -13.54
C ILE A 544 6.96 9.52 -13.34
N SER A 545 7.11 8.20 -13.23
CA SER A 545 6.01 7.33 -12.80
C SER A 545 6.49 6.05 -12.12
N ASN A 546 5.75 5.59 -11.11
CA ASN A 546 5.98 4.35 -10.39
C ASN A 546 4.64 3.69 -9.99
N GLU A 547 4.37 2.50 -10.53
CA GLU A 547 3.31 1.59 -10.09
C GLU A 547 3.95 0.33 -9.51
N GLU A 548 3.42 -0.16 -8.38
CA GLU A 548 3.85 -1.39 -7.73
C GLU A 548 2.65 -2.26 -7.33
N THR A 549 2.82 -3.58 -7.48
CA THR A 549 1.89 -4.60 -7.00
C THR A 549 2.67 -5.65 -6.23
N LEU A 550 2.28 -5.88 -4.99
CA LEU A 550 2.85 -6.91 -4.12
C LEU A 550 1.84 -8.04 -3.93
N TYR A 551 2.35 -9.28 -3.99
CA TYR A 551 1.61 -10.50 -3.75
C TYR A 551 2.18 -11.17 -2.50
N TYR A 552 1.30 -11.46 -1.54
CA TYR A 552 1.67 -12.00 -0.25
C TYR A 552 1.36 -13.50 -0.20
N SER A 553 2.14 -14.23 0.58
CA SER A 553 1.89 -15.65 0.87
C SER A 553 2.34 -15.98 2.28
N SER A 554 1.68 -16.97 2.88
CA SER A 554 2.02 -17.46 4.22
C SER A 554 3.09 -18.54 4.16
N VAL A 555 4.11 -18.41 5.01
CA VAL A 555 5.18 -19.38 5.19
C VAL A 555 5.36 -19.77 6.66
N ASP A 556 5.80 -21.00 6.91
CA ASP A 556 6.24 -21.43 8.24
C ASP A 556 7.62 -20.86 8.60
N ALA A 557 8.13 -21.14 9.81
CA ALA A 557 9.45 -20.68 10.24
C ALA A 557 10.60 -21.17 9.34
N ALA A 558 10.43 -22.34 8.71
CA ALA A 558 11.39 -22.90 7.75
C ALA A 558 11.23 -22.35 6.32
N GLY A 559 10.26 -21.46 6.10
CA GLY A 559 9.94 -20.83 4.82
C GLY A 559 9.15 -21.69 3.84
N ASN A 560 8.53 -22.80 4.30
CA ASN A 560 7.64 -23.59 3.46
C ASN A 560 6.27 -22.91 3.38
N LEU A 561 5.65 -22.93 2.19
CA LEU A 561 4.29 -22.41 2.01
C LEU A 561 3.29 -23.17 2.87
N THR A 562 2.43 -22.44 3.57
CA THR A 562 1.33 -23.01 4.37
C THR A 562 -0.01 -22.87 3.65
N ALA A 563 -1.04 -23.54 4.15
CA ALA A 563 -2.40 -23.47 3.61
C ALA A 563 -3.17 -22.22 4.09
N TRP A 564 -2.54 -21.03 4.01
CA TRP A 564 -3.11 -19.77 4.52
C TRP A 564 -3.34 -19.80 6.03
N ASP A 565 -2.34 -20.30 6.77
CA ASP A 565 -2.35 -20.42 8.23
C ASP A 565 -2.22 -19.03 8.90
N PRO A 566 -3.13 -18.63 9.81
CA PRO A 566 -3.01 -17.38 10.57
C PRO A 566 -1.77 -17.35 11.47
N GLU A 567 -1.22 -18.50 11.88
CA GLU A 567 0.02 -18.59 12.65
C GLU A 567 1.28 -18.49 11.76
N GLY A 568 1.12 -18.53 10.43
CA GLY A 568 2.22 -18.38 9.49
C GLY A 568 2.67 -16.93 9.30
N PHE A 569 3.84 -16.76 8.70
CA PHE A 569 4.41 -15.45 8.35
C PHE A 569 4.01 -15.04 6.93
N TRP A 570 3.34 -13.90 6.81
CA TRP A 570 2.86 -13.32 5.56
C TRP A 570 3.88 -12.36 4.99
N VAL A 571 4.53 -12.79 3.92
CA VAL A 571 5.65 -12.08 3.31
C VAL A 571 5.36 -11.77 1.83
N PRO A 572 5.82 -10.61 1.30
CA PRO A 572 5.64 -10.26 -0.11
C PRO A 572 6.60 -11.09 -0.99
N MET A 573 6.17 -12.29 -1.35
CA MET A 573 6.98 -13.25 -2.12
C MET A 573 7.24 -12.81 -3.57
N ARG A 574 6.36 -11.97 -4.11
CA ARG A 574 6.46 -11.47 -5.48
C ARG A 574 6.06 -10.01 -5.54
N GLY A 575 6.93 -9.20 -6.13
CA GLY A 575 6.67 -7.79 -6.46
C GLY A 575 6.73 -7.59 -7.96
N VAL A 576 5.78 -6.84 -8.53
CA VAL A 576 5.82 -6.39 -9.92
C VAL A 576 5.68 -4.88 -9.90
N SER A 577 6.58 -4.18 -10.58
CA SER A 577 6.56 -2.73 -10.69
C SER A 577 6.78 -2.30 -12.13
N GLN A 578 6.17 -1.19 -12.52
CA GLN A 578 6.42 -0.52 -13.77
C GLN A 578 6.75 0.94 -13.49
N GLN A 579 7.87 1.39 -14.05
CA GLN A 579 8.36 2.76 -13.93
C GLN A 579 8.54 3.38 -15.32
N ILE A 580 8.44 4.71 -15.36
CA ILE A 580 8.84 5.51 -16.52
C ILE A 580 9.92 6.46 -16.02
N TRP A 581 11.09 6.39 -16.63
CA TRP A 581 12.23 7.24 -16.32
C TRP A 581 12.41 8.31 -17.38
N SER A 582 12.71 9.54 -16.97
CA SER A 582 13.17 10.62 -17.84
C SER A 582 14.70 10.60 -17.86
N LEU A 583 15.27 9.98 -18.89
CA LEU A 583 16.72 9.84 -19.06
C LEU A 583 17.16 10.36 -20.42
N PHE A 584 18.06 11.33 -20.43
CA PHE A 584 18.68 11.89 -21.64
C PHE A 584 17.63 12.24 -22.71
N ASN A 585 16.62 13.04 -22.35
CA ASN A 585 15.45 13.40 -23.19
C ASN A 585 14.52 12.26 -23.63
N ALA A 586 14.78 11.02 -23.22
CA ALA A 586 13.95 9.87 -23.53
C ALA A 586 13.07 9.44 -22.35
N ALA A 587 11.87 8.98 -22.65
CA ALA A 587 11.01 8.28 -21.69
C ALA A 587 11.30 6.78 -21.75
N LEU A 588 12.04 6.28 -20.76
CA LEU A 588 12.41 4.87 -20.67
C LEU A 588 11.44 4.09 -19.79
N VAL A 589 10.81 3.06 -20.33
CA VAL A 589 9.96 2.16 -19.55
C VAL A 589 10.81 1.08 -18.91
N VAL A 590 10.68 0.95 -17.59
CA VAL A 590 11.37 -0.07 -16.79
C VAL A 590 10.35 -0.93 -16.08
N GLU A 591 10.29 -2.21 -16.44
CA GLU A 591 9.49 -3.21 -15.71
C GLU A 591 10.39 -3.99 -14.74
N ARG A 592 9.99 -4.03 -13.47
CA ARG A 592 10.67 -4.76 -12.41
C ARG A 592 9.82 -5.94 -11.94
N GLU A 593 10.43 -7.11 -11.84
CA GLU A 593 9.82 -8.29 -11.21
C GLU A 593 10.78 -8.86 -10.17
N THR A 594 10.33 -8.91 -8.91
CA THR A 594 11.08 -9.41 -7.76
C THR A 594 10.43 -10.70 -7.26
N LEU A 595 11.24 -11.73 -7.02
CA LEU A 595 10.82 -13.02 -6.48
C LEU A 595 11.70 -13.40 -5.29
N LEU A 596 11.06 -13.61 -4.15
CA LEU A 596 11.70 -14.18 -2.96
C LEU A 596 11.46 -15.69 -2.93
N THR A 597 12.52 -16.46 -2.73
CA THR A 597 12.46 -17.93 -2.59
C THR A 597 13.41 -18.38 -1.48
N ARG A 598 13.29 -19.64 -1.02
CA ARG A 598 14.15 -20.22 0.03
C ARG A 598 14.22 -19.34 1.28
N ILE A 599 13.05 -18.89 1.74
CA ILE A 599 12.94 -18.07 2.93
C ILE A 599 13.34 -18.90 4.15
N ALA A 600 13.96 -18.25 5.12
CA ALA A 600 14.08 -18.77 6.47
C ALA A 600 13.78 -17.62 7.43
N ILE A 601 12.78 -17.81 8.28
CA ILE A 601 12.32 -16.81 9.25
C ILE A 601 13.04 -17.03 10.57
N ASN A 602 13.53 -15.96 11.19
CA ASN A 602 14.24 -15.98 12.47
C ASN A 602 15.33 -17.07 12.55
N ASP A 603 16.04 -17.27 11.44
CA ASP A 603 17.04 -18.32 11.34
C ASP A 603 18.19 -18.09 12.33
N SER A 604 18.51 -19.10 13.14
CA SER A 604 19.65 -19.05 14.05
C SER A 604 20.99 -18.82 13.35
N GLU A 605 21.13 -19.19 12.06
CA GLU A 605 22.33 -18.94 11.27
C GLU A 605 22.36 -17.55 10.61
N PHE A 606 21.35 -16.68 10.83
CA PHE A 606 21.20 -15.41 10.11
C PHE A 606 22.46 -14.54 10.16
N GLU A 607 23.00 -14.28 11.35
CA GLU A 607 24.15 -13.37 11.51
C GLU A 607 25.42 -13.97 10.92
N ASP A 608 25.68 -15.26 11.15
CA ASP A 608 26.86 -15.94 10.61
C ASP A 608 26.88 -15.90 9.08
N ARG A 609 25.73 -16.19 8.45
CA ARG A 609 25.56 -16.13 6.98
C ARG A 609 25.71 -14.71 6.45
N ARG A 610 25.14 -13.73 7.14
CA ARG A 610 25.26 -12.32 6.77
C ARG A 610 26.71 -11.86 6.82
N GLN A 611 27.43 -12.19 7.89
CA GLN A 611 28.84 -11.84 8.06
C GLN A 611 29.74 -12.54 7.04
N GLU A 612 29.47 -13.81 6.71
CA GLU A 612 30.16 -14.54 5.64
C GLU A 612 30.06 -13.79 4.30
N VAL A 613 28.86 -13.31 3.94
CA VAL A 613 28.61 -12.58 2.70
C VAL A 613 29.23 -11.17 2.75
N LEU A 614 29.14 -10.45 3.86
CA LEU A 614 29.80 -9.14 4.05
C LEU A 614 31.33 -9.25 3.91
N ALA A 615 31.91 -10.36 4.38
CA ALA A 615 33.34 -10.66 4.26
C ALA A 615 33.77 -11.08 2.84
N SER A 616 32.83 -11.32 1.91
CA SER A 616 33.12 -11.70 0.52
C SER A 616 33.50 -10.50 -0.37
N ASP A 617 33.84 -10.75 -1.64
CA ASP A 617 34.08 -9.70 -2.66
C ASP A 617 32.82 -9.34 -3.46
N THR A 618 31.66 -9.91 -3.13
CA THR A 618 30.41 -9.75 -3.87
C THR A 618 29.91 -8.31 -3.81
N THR A 619 29.38 -7.78 -4.92
CA THR A 619 28.72 -6.46 -4.90
C THR A 619 27.47 -6.53 -4.03
N MET A 620 27.30 -5.60 -3.10
CA MET A 620 26.15 -5.57 -2.19
C MET A 620 25.53 -4.17 -2.15
N VAL A 621 24.23 -4.15 -1.90
CA VAL A 621 23.45 -2.94 -1.62
C VAL A 621 22.73 -3.07 -0.29
N ARG A 622 22.47 -1.93 0.36
CA ARG A 622 21.69 -1.81 1.59
C ARG A 622 20.50 -0.89 1.36
N ASP A 623 19.35 -1.26 1.90
CA ASP A 623 18.20 -0.38 2.01
C ASP A 623 18.41 0.65 3.12
N THR A 624 18.21 1.92 2.81
CA THR A 624 18.42 3.04 3.74
C THR A 624 17.24 4.01 3.66
N PRO A 625 17.08 4.95 4.60
CA PRO A 625 16.08 6.01 4.49
C PRO A 625 16.16 6.77 3.15
N ALA A 626 17.37 6.93 2.59
CA ALA A 626 17.61 7.59 1.29
C ALA A 626 17.48 6.65 0.07
N GLY A 627 16.96 5.43 0.25
CA GLY A 627 16.85 4.39 -0.78
C GLY A 627 18.04 3.42 -0.82
N LEU A 628 18.09 2.55 -1.83
CA LEU A 628 19.20 1.58 -1.95
C LEU A 628 20.55 2.29 -2.17
N ARG A 629 21.57 1.85 -1.43
CA ARG A 629 22.95 2.35 -1.53
C ARG A 629 23.94 1.19 -1.63
N TYR A 630 25.04 1.40 -2.34
CA TYR A 630 26.11 0.40 -2.41
C TYR A 630 26.84 0.29 -1.06
N LEU A 631 27.32 -0.91 -0.76
CA LEU A 631 28.27 -1.13 0.33
C LEU A 631 29.70 -1.13 -0.22
N THR A 632 30.57 -0.34 0.40
CA THR A 632 32.01 -0.31 0.10
C THR A 632 32.82 -0.75 1.31
N ARG A 633 33.99 -1.33 1.07
CA ARG A 633 34.92 -1.66 2.17
C ARG A 633 35.61 -0.39 2.66
N ASP A 634 35.53 -0.15 3.95
CA ASP A 634 36.38 0.78 4.66
C ASP A 634 37.84 0.30 4.57
N LYS A 635 38.76 1.24 4.33
CA LYS A 635 40.18 0.91 4.11
C LYS A 635 40.95 0.71 5.40
N GLU A 636 40.46 1.23 6.51
CA GLU A 636 41.09 1.20 7.84
C GLU A 636 40.57 0.02 8.65
N THR A 637 39.25 -0.18 8.69
CA THR A 637 38.61 -1.26 9.46
C THR A 637 38.43 -2.54 8.65
N GLY A 638 38.37 -2.44 7.31
CA GLY A 638 38.09 -3.57 6.41
C GLY A 638 36.61 -3.99 6.36
N GLU A 639 35.76 -3.37 7.19
CA GLU A 639 34.32 -3.59 7.27
C GLU A 639 33.58 -2.93 6.10
N ARG A 640 32.37 -3.38 5.82
CA ARG A 640 31.52 -2.76 4.79
C ARG A 640 30.68 -1.64 5.38
N VAL A 641 30.80 -0.45 4.80
CA VAL A 641 30.04 0.75 5.14
C VAL A 641 29.19 1.20 3.97
N VAL A 642 28.11 1.93 4.27
CA VAL A 642 27.24 2.54 3.25
C VAL A 642 28.03 3.60 2.49
N GLU A 643 27.95 3.55 1.17
CA GLU A 643 28.46 4.62 0.31
C GLU A 643 27.39 5.72 0.21
N GLU A 644 27.58 6.80 0.97
CA GLU A 644 26.62 7.91 1.07
C GLU A 644 26.39 8.63 -0.27
N LYS A 645 27.45 8.80 -1.06
CA LYS A 645 27.40 9.50 -2.36
C LYS A 645 27.56 8.53 -3.52
N PHE A 646 26.59 8.52 -4.42
CA PHE A 646 26.70 7.84 -5.70
C PHE A 646 27.57 8.67 -6.66
N ASP A 647 28.41 8.02 -7.47
CA ASP A 647 29.11 8.67 -8.58
C ASP A 647 28.20 8.68 -9.82
N PRO A 648 27.65 9.84 -10.23
CA PRO A 648 26.69 9.95 -11.32
C PRO A 648 27.33 9.84 -12.70
N GLY A 649 28.67 9.89 -12.80
CA GLY A 649 29.40 9.91 -14.06
C GLY A 649 29.90 8.54 -14.50
N ARG A 650 29.81 8.22 -15.80
CA ARG A 650 30.42 7.01 -16.38
C ARG A 650 31.08 7.30 -17.72
N LEU A 651 32.13 6.54 -18.02
CA LEU A 651 32.88 6.61 -19.27
C LEU A 651 32.95 5.21 -19.92
N PHE A 652 32.61 5.13 -21.20
CA PHE A 652 32.62 3.89 -21.97
C PHE A 652 33.52 4.04 -23.19
N LEU A 653 34.12 2.92 -23.58
CA LEU A 653 34.66 2.78 -24.91
C LEU A 653 33.71 1.92 -25.73
N LEU A 654 33.25 2.51 -26.82
CA LEU A 654 32.44 1.87 -27.83
C LEU A 654 33.35 1.56 -29.00
N GLY A 655 33.27 0.33 -29.49
CA GLY A 655 33.95 -0.08 -30.70
C GLY A 655 33.06 -1.01 -31.50
N GLY A 656 33.20 -1.00 -32.81
CA GLY A 656 32.38 -1.81 -33.69
C GLY A 656 32.78 -1.65 -35.14
N VAL A 657 32.16 -2.47 -35.97
CA VAL A 657 32.27 -2.43 -37.41
C VAL A 657 30.86 -2.58 -37.96
N PHE A 658 30.47 -1.66 -38.83
CA PHE A 658 29.24 -1.75 -39.59
C PHE A 658 29.57 -1.99 -41.06
N TYR A 659 28.81 -2.85 -41.71
CA TYR A 659 28.90 -3.08 -43.15
C TYR A 659 27.50 -3.31 -43.69
N ASP A 660 27.18 -2.59 -44.74
CA ASP A 660 26.15 -2.95 -45.69
C ASP A 660 26.73 -2.79 -47.09
N GLU A 661 26.02 -3.26 -48.11
CA GLU A 661 26.50 -3.20 -49.49
C GLU A 661 26.47 -1.78 -50.10
N SER A 662 25.96 -0.76 -49.37
CA SER A 662 26.01 0.65 -49.82
C SER A 662 27.37 1.31 -49.57
N PHE A 663 28.24 0.66 -48.78
CA PHE A 663 29.60 1.13 -48.53
C PHE A 663 30.65 0.21 -49.17
N ASP A 664 31.66 0.80 -49.82
CA ASP A 664 32.79 0.06 -50.41
C ASP A 664 33.65 -0.70 -49.38
N PHE A 665 33.56 -0.32 -48.10
CA PHE A 665 34.32 -0.92 -47.01
C PHE A 665 33.55 -0.89 -45.69
N PRO A 666 33.79 -1.85 -44.77
CA PRO A 666 33.20 -1.81 -43.44
C PRO A 666 33.64 -0.55 -42.68
N ILE A 667 32.67 0.19 -42.13
CA ILE A 667 32.89 1.41 -41.36
C ILE A 667 33.35 1.03 -39.95
N PRO A 668 34.59 1.35 -39.54
CA PRO A 668 35.02 1.18 -38.16
C PRO A 668 34.38 2.28 -37.30
N LEU A 669 33.61 1.87 -36.30
CA LEU A 669 33.02 2.75 -35.32
C LEU A 669 33.83 2.61 -34.04
N VAL A 670 34.71 3.57 -33.72
CA VAL A 670 35.43 3.59 -32.44
C VAL A 670 35.23 4.95 -31.80
N GLY A 671 34.72 4.96 -30.58
CA GLY A 671 34.39 6.18 -29.88
C GLY A 671 34.41 6.06 -28.37
N VAL A 672 34.26 7.21 -27.73
CA VAL A 672 34.17 7.36 -26.28
C VAL A 672 32.82 7.99 -25.97
N ASP A 673 32.13 7.42 -25.00
CA ASP A 673 30.85 7.92 -24.49
C ASP A 673 31.03 8.31 -23.03
N TYR A 674 30.66 9.54 -22.69
CA TYR A 674 30.64 10.06 -21.33
C TYR A 674 29.23 10.50 -20.99
N PHE A 675 28.68 9.95 -19.92
CA PHE A 675 27.43 10.46 -19.35
C PHE A 675 27.57 10.86 -17.89
N ASN A 676 26.69 11.74 -17.46
CA ASN A 676 26.50 12.15 -16.07
C ASN A 676 25.00 12.37 -15.81
N LEU A 677 24.47 11.73 -14.75
CA LEU A 677 23.06 11.85 -14.37
C LEU A 677 22.76 13.03 -13.43
N ASP A 678 23.78 13.65 -12.85
CA ASP A 678 23.65 14.82 -11.98
C ASP A 678 24.81 15.80 -12.28
N PHE A 679 24.77 16.36 -13.48
CA PHE A 679 25.80 17.22 -14.00
C PHE A 679 25.88 18.51 -13.18
N LYS A 680 27.00 18.67 -12.49
CA LYS A 680 27.30 19.81 -11.59
C LYS A 680 26.35 19.95 -10.40
N GLU A 681 25.77 18.85 -9.92
CA GLU A 681 24.86 18.85 -8.75
C GLU A 681 23.63 19.75 -9.00
N THR A 682 23.14 19.80 -10.25
CA THR A 682 21.97 20.62 -10.62
C THR A 682 20.72 19.79 -10.91
N GLY A 683 20.79 18.45 -10.83
CA GLY A 683 19.73 17.53 -11.30
C GLY A 683 19.68 17.35 -12.82
N SER A 684 20.51 18.08 -13.59
CA SER A 684 20.55 17.93 -15.05
C SER A 684 21.42 16.76 -15.48
N GLN A 685 21.10 16.17 -16.62
CA GLN A 685 21.81 15.04 -17.19
C GLN A 685 22.53 15.47 -18.46
N VAL A 686 23.69 14.88 -18.71
CA VAL A 686 24.49 15.10 -19.92
C VAL A 686 24.95 13.75 -20.46
N ASN A 687 24.86 13.55 -21.76
CA ASN A 687 25.54 12.46 -22.46
C ASN A 687 26.31 13.02 -23.67
N VAL A 688 27.56 12.60 -23.86
CA VAL A 688 28.39 12.99 -25.00
C VAL A 688 29.13 11.78 -25.55
N PHE A 689 28.76 11.38 -26.75
CA PHE A 689 29.47 10.37 -27.52
C PHE A 689 30.25 11.03 -28.66
N PHE A 690 31.52 10.66 -28.77
CA PHE A 690 32.38 11.06 -29.88
C PHE A 690 33.06 9.84 -30.48
N GLY A 691 32.79 9.57 -31.76
CA GLY A 691 33.33 8.44 -32.50
C GLY A 691 33.83 8.84 -33.88
N GLY A 692 35.09 9.30 -33.96
CA GLY A 692 35.75 9.67 -35.21
C GLY A 692 35.09 10.86 -35.90
N ALA A 693 34.11 10.57 -36.76
CA ALA A 693 33.36 11.55 -37.54
C ALA A 693 31.92 11.78 -37.05
N ILE A 694 31.49 11.08 -35.99
CA ILE A 694 30.17 11.25 -35.38
C ILE A 694 30.35 11.91 -34.01
N LEU A 695 29.55 12.95 -33.75
CA LEU A 695 29.35 13.52 -32.42
C LEU A 695 27.85 13.49 -32.10
N THR A 696 27.50 12.90 -30.97
CA THR A 696 26.18 13.07 -30.38
C THR A 696 26.32 13.67 -28.99
N ALA A 697 25.56 14.71 -28.69
CA ALA A 697 25.54 15.32 -27.37
C ALA A 697 24.10 15.56 -26.94
N ASN A 698 23.82 15.28 -25.68
CA ASN A 698 22.53 15.43 -25.06
C ASN A 698 22.70 16.22 -23.75
N TRP A 699 21.78 17.13 -23.51
CA TRP A 699 21.55 17.73 -22.20
C TRP A 699 20.05 17.62 -21.89
N SER A 700 19.70 17.29 -20.65
CA SER A 700 18.31 17.23 -20.22
C SER A 700 18.13 17.64 -18.77
N ASP A 701 17.05 18.34 -18.49
CA ASP A 701 16.54 18.63 -17.15
C ASP A 701 15.24 17.84 -16.95
N PRO A 702 15.24 16.78 -16.12
CA PRO A 702 14.05 15.97 -15.83
C PRO A 702 12.91 16.76 -15.18
N GLU A 703 13.22 17.90 -14.55
CA GLU A 703 12.29 18.71 -13.77
C GLU A 703 12.50 20.18 -14.05
N LEU A 704 12.15 20.62 -15.26
CA LEU A 704 12.36 21.99 -15.70
C LEU A 704 11.77 22.98 -14.66
N PHE A 705 12.66 23.64 -13.92
CA PHE A 705 12.36 24.54 -12.80
C PHE A 705 11.47 23.94 -11.68
N GLY A 706 11.65 22.66 -11.36
CA GLY A 706 10.85 21.94 -10.34
C GLY A 706 9.40 21.71 -10.76
N SER A 707 9.13 21.72 -12.07
CA SER A 707 7.80 21.43 -12.61
C SER A 707 7.71 20.00 -13.11
N ARG A 708 6.50 19.52 -13.40
CA ARG A 708 6.27 18.20 -14.04
C ARG A 708 6.67 18.16 -15.53
N PHE A 709 7.36 19.16 -16.03
CA PHE A 709 7.86 19.16 -17.40
C PHE A 709 9.33 18.77 -17.39
N ASP A 710 9.70 17.89 -18.30
CA ASP A 710 11.11 17.65 -18.63
C ASP A 710 11.46 18.45 -19.89
N ALA A 711 12.71 18.88 -19.99
CA ALA A 711 13.19 19.57 -21.18
C ALA A 711 14.62 19.17 -21.51
N GLY A 712 14.99 19.29 -22.77
CA GLY A 712 16.39 19.22 -23.12
C GLY A 712 16.71 19.42 -24.57
N THR A 713 17.99 19.21 -24.87
CA THR A 713 18.59 19.46 -26.16
C THR A 713 19.40 18.25 -26.61
N ASP A 714 19.19 17.83 -27.85
CA ASP A 714 19.98 16.82 -28.53
C ASP A 714 20.73 17.46 -29.69
N VAL A 715 21.96 17.04 -29.92
CA VAL A 715 22.84 17.51 -30.98
C VAL A 715 23.41 16.30 -31.69
N PHE A 716 23.25 16.22 -33.00
CA PHE A 716 23.85 15.21 -33.85
C PHE A 716 24.66 15.89 -34.96
N LEU A 717 25.93 15.51 -35.09
CA LEU A 717 26.81 15.98 -36.17
C LEU A 717 27.49 14.78 -36.83
N LEU A 718 27.42 14.72 -38.15
CA LEU A 718 28.15 13.77 -38.99
C LEU A 718 29.14 14.53 -39.89
N ALA A 719 30.42 14.18 -39.82
CA ALA A 719 31.48 14.83 -40.60
C ALA A 719 31.80 14.12 -41.94
N VAL A 720 31.23 12.95 -42.21
CA VAL A 720 31.35 12.22 -43.48
C VAL A 720 30.05 12.36 -44.27
N ALA A 721 30.14 12.57 -45.59
CA ALA A 721 28.96 12.56 -46.45
C ALA A 721 28.50 11.12 -46.71
N GLY A 722 27.18 10.91 -46.71
CA GLY A 722 26.58 9.70 -47.27
C GLY A 722 26.17 9.94 -48.71
N THR A 723 26.30 8.95 -49.57
CA THR A 723 25.79 9.02 -50.94
C THR A 723 24.31 8.66 -50.97
N ASP A 724 23.51 9.51 -51.61
CA ASP A 724 22.10 9.32 -51.90
C ASP A 724 21.95 8.81 -53.33
N THR A 725 21.69 7.51 -53.50
CA THR A 725 21.52 6.88 -54.82
C THR A 725 20.05 6.70 -55.16
N LEU A 726 19.62 7.21 -56.32
CA LEU A 726 18.23 7.17 -56.75
C LEU A 726 17.90 5.91 -57.55
N PHE A 727 16.73 5.33 -57.30
CA PHE A 727 16.14 4.27 -58.11
C PHE A 727 14.93 4.79 -58.92
N ARG A 728 14.89 4.47 -60.21
CA ARG A 728 13.72 4.68 -61.08
C ARG A 728 13.39 3.39 -61.81
N ASP A 729 12.12 2.97 -61.75
CA ASP A 729 11.64 1.71 -62.35
C ASP A 729 12.45 0.45 -61.98
N GLY A 730 13.08 0.45 -60.80
CA GLY A 730 13.91 -0.66 -60.30
C GLY A 730 15.36 -0.68 -60.79
N GLU A 731 15.84 0.37 -61.45
CA GLU A 731 17.26 0.55 -61.84
C GLU A 731 17.92 1.75 -61.13
N GLU A 732 19.20 1.60 -60.76
CA GLU A 732 20.03 2.67 -60.20
C GLU A 732 20.27 3.77 -61.23
N THR A 733 20.15 5.02 -60.79
CA THR A 733 20.43 6.21 -61.60
C THR A 733 21.65 6.96 -61.01
N PRO A 734 22.88 6.42 -61.15
CA PRO A 734 24.08 7.00 -60.54
C PRO A 734 24.41 8.42 -61.03
N GLU A 735 23.93 8.77 -62.23
CA GLU A 735 24.03 10.11 -62.80
C GLU A 735 23.34 11.20 -61.95
N GLU A 736 22.44 10.80 -61.03
CA GLU A 736 21.70 11.68 -60.12
C GLU A 736 22.13 11.52 -58.64
N ASP A 737 23.27 10.87 -58.38
CA ASP A 737 23.79 10.68 -57.02
C ASP A 737 24.19 12.01 -56.39
N VAL A 738 23.93 12.16 -55.09
CA VAL A 738 24.26 13.37 -54.32
C VAL A 738 24.86 12.98 -52.98
N GLU A 739 25.95 13.64 -52.59
CA GLU A 739 26.52 13.50 -51.25
C GLU A 739 25.79 14.41 -50.27
N ILE A 740 25.33 13.85 -49.14
CA ILE A 740 24.53 14.54 -48.13
C ILE A 740 25.26 14.51 -46.78
N ARG A 741 25.35 15.68 -46.12
CA ARG A 741 25.84 15.80 -44.74
C ARG A 741 24.80 16.48 -43.84
N PRO A 742 24.17 15.73 -42.92
CA PRO A 742 23.21 16.29 -41.97
C PRO A 742 23.88 16.78 -40.68
N ALA A 743 23.36 17.89 -40.15
CA ALA A 743 23.60 18.37 -38.79
C ALA A 743 22.27 18.74 -38.16
N GLU A 744 22.03 18.32 -36.92
CA GLU A 744 20.73 18.45 -36.26
C GLU A 744 20.88 18.94 -34.83
N VAL A 745 19.96 19.83 -34.43
CA VAL A 745 19.76 20.23 -33.04
C VAL A 745 18.27 20.18 -32.71
N ASP A 746 17.92 19.40 -31.69
CA ASP A 746 16.56 19.24 -31.21
C ASP A 746 16.38 19.91 -29.87
N PHE A 747 15.22 20.54 -29.67
CA PHE A 747 14.78 21.09 -28.40
C PHE A 747 13.47 20.41 -28.03
N THR A 748 13.48 19.61 -26.97
CA THR A 748 12.32 18.82 -26.54
C THR A 748 11.74 19.36 -25.24
N LEU A 749 10.42 19.43 -25.16
CA LEU A 749 9.65 19.68 -23.95
C LEU A 749 8.66 18.53 -23.75
N GLY A 750 8.82 17.77 -22.67
CA GLY A 750 7.99 16.63 -22.30
C GLY A 750 7.05 16.92 -21.15
N ARG A 751 5.87 16.29 -21.14
CA ARG A 751 4.92 16.32 -20.02
C ARG A 751 4.25 14.97 -19.80
N PRO A 752 4.37 14.34 -18.63
CA PRO A 752 3.55 13.22 -18.22
C PRO A 752 2.08 13.65 -18.03
N LEU A 753 1.13 12.96 -18.65
CA LEU A 753 -0.32 13.20 -18.50
C LEU A 753 -0.99 12.23 -17.52
N GLY A 754 -0.19 11.37 -16.87
CA GLY A 754 -0.60 10.35 -15.92
C GLY A 754 0.53 9.35 -15.71
N SER A 755 0.23 8.16 -15.19
CA SER A 755 1.26 7.16 -14.86
C SER A 755 1.85 6.43 -16.08
N PHE A 756 1.18 6.49 -17.23
CA PHE A 756 1.52 5.64 -18.38
C PHE A 756 1.60 6.40 -19.70
N THR A 757 1.34 7.71 -19.69
CA THR A 757 1.22 8.53 -20.90
C THR A 757 2.11 9.75 -20.79
N LYS A 758 2.91 10.01 -21.83
CA LYS A 758 3.74 11.21 -21.96
C LYS A 758 3.46 11.89 -23.30
N VAL A 759 3.46 13.21 -23.31
CA VAL A 759 3.40 14.03 -24.51
C VAL A 759 4.70 14.79 -24.66
N ASN A 760 5.30 14.76 -25.85
CA ASN A 760 6.50 15.51 -26.19
C ASN A 760 6.17 16.51 -27.29
N LEU A 761 6.69 17.73 -27.14
CA LEU A 761 6.78 18.74 -28.19
C LEU A 761 8.26 18.94 -28.51
N THR A 762 8.66 18.72 -29.75
CA THR A 762 10.04 18.87 -30.19
C THR A 762 10.13 19.91 -31.29
N TYR A 763 11.10 20.83 -31.18
CA TYR A 763 11.51 21.70 -32.27
C TYR A 763 12.89 21.26 -32.75
N ARG A 764 12.98 20.85 -34.01
CA ARG A 764 14.20 20.38 -34.66
C ARG A 764 14.69 21.40 -35.67
N LEU A 765 15.97 21.74 -35.58
CA LEU A 765 16.68 22.57 -36.56
C LEU A 765 17.74 21.72 -37.25
N GLY A 766 17.44 21.28 -38.46
CA GLY A 766 18.37 20.56 -39.33
C GLY A 766 19.11 21.52 -40.26
N TYR A 767 20.36 21.19 -40.59
CA TYR A 767 21.10 21.75 -41.72
C TYR A 767 21.56 20.60 -42.60
N THR A 768 21.25 20.69 -43.89
CA THR A 768 21.65 19.71 -44.88
C THR A 768 22.52 20.38 -45.92
N SER A 769 23.74 19.87 -46.13
CA SER A 769 24.59 20.30 -47.24
C SER A 769 24.66 19.23 -48.32
N PHE A 770 24.65 19.67 -49.58
CA PHE A 770 24.67 18.81 -50.75
C PHE A 770 25.96 19.01 -51.56
N ASP A 771 26.62 17.91 -51.90
CA ASP A 771 27.82 17.88 -52.74
C ASP A 771 27.62 16.88 -53.91
N ARG A 772 28.45 16.99 -54.95
CA ARG A 772 28.43 16.01 -56.06
C ARG A 772 29.15 14.73 -55.64
N ALA A 773 28.54 13.59 -55.91
CA ALA A 773 29.18 12.28 -55.86
C ALA A 773 30.08 12.06 -57.09
N ASP A 774 30.82 10.95 -57.11
CA ASP A 774 31.79 10.64 -58.17
C ASP A 774 31.13 10.48 -59.55
N ASP A 775 29.92 9.92 -59.61
CA ASP A 775 29.18 9.62 -60.86
C ASP A 775 28.10 10.66 -61.21
N THR A 776 27.93 11.73 -60.42
CA THR A 776 26.92 12.77 -60.67
C THR A 776 27.15 13.46 -62.03
N ALA A 777 26.15 13.42 -62.92
CA ALA A 777 26.24 13.99 -64.27
C ALA A 777 26.54 15.50 -64.25
N GLU A 778 27.35 16.00 -65.19
CA GLU A 778 27.75 17.41 -65.24
C GLU A 778 26.56 18.37 -65.30
N GLU A 779 25.48 17.99 -66.00
CA GLU A 779 24.24 18.78 -66.10
C GLU A 779 23.29 18.70 -64.90
N PHE A 780 23.56 17.84 -63.90
CA PHE A 780 22.73 17.72 -62.70
C PHE A 780 22.85 18.97 -61.81
N LEU A 781 21.73 19.64 -61.55
CA LEU A 781 21.68 20.77 -60.62
C LEU A 781 21.48 20.24 -59.19
N LEU A 782 22.45 20.49 -58.29
CA LEU A 782 22.33 20.11 -56.89
C LEU A 782 21.22 20.91 -56.19
N PRO A 783 20.52 20.32 -55.20
CA PRO A 783 19.71 21.09 -54.26
C PRO A 783 20.56 22.14 -53.53
N GLU A 784 19.97 23.27 -53.17
CA GLU A 784 20.66 24.25 -52.32
C GLU A 784 20.77 23.74 -50.88
N ASP A 785 21.94 23.97 -50.26
CA ASP A 785 22.13 23.89 -48.82
C ASP A 785 21.07 24.72 -48.08
N HIS A 786 20.39 24.11 -47.13
CA HIS A 786 19.31 24.76 -46.41
C HIS A 786 19.22 24.31 -44.96
N PHE A 787 18.61 25.18 -44.15
CA PHE A 787 18.06 24.79 -42.85
C PHE A 787 16.64 24.27 -43.02
N THR A 788 16.28 23.28 -42.21
CA THR A 788 14.91 22.76 -42.07
C THR A 788 14.47 22.96 -40.63
N SER A 789 13.38 23.71 -40.45
CA SER A 789 12.72 23.88 -39.14
C SER A 789 11.55 22.91 -39.05
N THR A 790 11.56 22.03 -38.05
CA THR A 790 10.52 21.02 -37.85
C THR A 790 9.90 21.16 -36.47
N ILE A 791 8.57 21.06 -36.39
CA ILE A 791 7.83 20.95 -35.13
C ILE A 791 7.18 19.57 -35.09
N GLU A 792 7.48 18.80 -34.06
CA GLU A 792 6.95 17.46 -33.80
C GLU A 792 6.09 17.43 -32.53
N LEU A 793 4.94 16.77 -32.60
CA LEU A 793 4.13 16.40 -31.44
C LEU A 793 4.03 14.88 -31.36
N ALA A 794 4.48 14.31 -30.25
CA ALA A 794 4.42 12.86 -29.99
C ALA A 794 3.63 12.53 -28.73
N VAL A 795 2.79 11.50 -28.80
CA VAL A 795 2.04 10.94 -27.65
C VAL A 795 2.45 9.49 -27.47
N LYS A 796 3.00 9.17 -26.29
CA LYS A 796 3.53 7.85 -25.95
C LYS A 796 2.73 7.25 -24.81
N TYR A 797 2.30 6.00 -24.96
CA TYR A 797 1.64 5.21 -23.92
C TYR A 797 2.39 3.90 -23.71
N SER A 798 2.60 3.50 -22.45
CA SER A 798 3.27 2.24 -22.14
C SER A 798 2.71 1.58 -20.89
N ARG A 799 2.25 0.34 -21.02
CA ARG A 799 1.69 -0.42 -19.88
C ARG A 799 1.68 -1.93 -20.11
N LEU A 800 2.13 -2.71 -19.12
CA LEU A 800 2.06 -4.18 -19.14
C LEU A 800 2.69 -4.79 -20.41
N GLY A 801 3.83 -4.28 -20.84
CA GLY A 801 4.51 -4.66 -22.08
C GLY A 801 3.83 -4.23 -23.38
N TYR A 802 2.71 -3.48 -23.33
CA TYR A 802 2.15 -2.77 -24.48
C TYR A 802 2.80 -1.40 -24.61
N ARG A 803 3.17 -1.01 -25.83
CA ARG A 803 3.64 0.33 -26.18
C ARG A 803 2.84 0.85 -27.36
N PHE A 804 2.48 2.12 -27.30
CA PHE A 804 1.78 2.82 -28.36
C PHE A 804 2.37 4.22 -28.53
N GLU A 805 2.62 4.61 -29.77
CA GLU A 805 3.14 5.94 -30.11
C GLU A 805 2.37 6.51 -31.28
N LEU A 806 2.02 7.79 -31.18
CA LEU A 806 1.53 8.61 -32.29
C LEU A 806 2.45 9.80 -32.42
N ARG A 807 2.87 10.12 -33.64
CA ARG A 807 3.67 11.30 -33.96
C ARG A 807 3.12 12.04 -35.17
N GLY A 808 3.28 13.35 -35.16
CA GLY A 808 2.99 14.22 -36.29
C GLY A 808 4.01 15.36 -36.34
N GLU A 809 4.50 15.65 -37.53
CA GLU A 809 5.62 16.54 -37.80
C GLU A 809 5.26 17.49 -38.94
N TYR A 810 5.58 18.77 -38.79
CA TYR A 810 5.53 19.77 -39.86
C TYR A 810 6.93 20.35 -40.04
N SER A 811 7.40 20.40 -41.29
CA SER A 811 8.74 20.86 -41.64
C SER A 811 8.67 21.99 -42.65
N ASP A 812 9.51 23.02 -42.49
CA ASP A 812 9.70 24.12 -43.46
C ASP A 812 11.18 24.29 -43.77
N ARG A 813 11.51 24.30 -45.07
CA ARG A 813 12.87 24.56 -45.55
C ARG A 813 13.10 26.04 -45.77
N SER A 814 14.25 26.54 -45.32
CA SER A 814 14.67 27.94 -45.52
C SER A 814 14.86 28.32 -46.98
N ARG A 815 15.19 27.35 -47.84
CA ARG A 815 15.37 27.48 -49.28
C ARG A 815 14.90 26.20 -49.97
N TRP A 816 14.30 26.34 -51.14
CA TRP A 816 13.87 25.25 -52.00
C TRP A 816 13.83 25.78 -53.43
N GLU A 817 14.92 25.58 -54.16
CA GLU A 817 15.13 26.04 -55.53
C GLU A 817 15.11 24.83 -56.48
N PRO A 818 14.78 25.00 -57.78
CA PRO A 818 14.77 23.91 -58.74
C PRO A 818 16.10 23.14 -58.81
N TRP A 819 16.05 21.81 -58.68
CA TRP A 819 17.19 20.90 -58.73
C TRP A 819 16.92 19.71 -59.68
N GLY A 820 17.94 18.91 -59.97
CA GLY A 820 17.87 17.71 -60.82
C GLY A 820 18.34 17.90 -62.26
N LEU A 821 18.12 16.89 -63.10
CA LEU A 821 18.45 16.92 -64.54
C LEU A 821 17.52 17.84 -65.34
N PRO A 822 17.92 18.30 -66.55
CA PRO A 822 17.02 19.03 -67.44
C PRO A 822 15.73 18.24 -67.75
N GLY A 823 14.58 18.81 -67.39
CA GLY A 823 13.28 18.14 -67.54
C GLY A 823 12.86 17.31 -66.32
N ASN A 824 13.56 17.45 -65.18
CA ASN A 824 13.23 16.81 -63.91
C ASN A 824 11.76 17.02 -63.54
N THR A 825 11.05 15.93 -63.24
CA THR A 825 9.68 15.92 -62.73
C THR A 825 9.61 15.76 -61.21
N ASP A 826 10.75 15.48 -60.56
CA ASP A 826 10.80 15.16 -59.13
C ASP A 826 10.85 16.42 -58.24
N TYR A 827 11.18 17.58 -58.82
CA TYR A 827 11.11 18.86 -58.11
C TYR A 827 9.70 19.46 -58.23
N ASP A 828 9.08 19.74 -57.08
CA ASP A 828 7.91 20.62 -56.97
C ASP A 828 8.17 21.77 -55.99
N SER A 829 7.81 22.99 -56.38
CA SER A 829 7.91 24.16 -55.50
C SER A 829 6.98 24.12 -54.28
N GLU A 830 5.89 23.34 -54.35
CA GLU A 830 4.95 23.17 -53.23
C GLU A 830 5.55 22.30 -52.11
N GLN A 831 6.59 21.50 -52.38
CA GLN A 831 7.29 20.64 -51.40
C GLN A 831 8.34 21.41 -50.56
N LYS A 832 8.28 22.74 -50.50
CA LYS A 832 9.16 23.53 -49.62
C LYS A 832 8.88 23.23 -48.15
N ASP A 833 7.61 23.05 -47.83
CA ASP A 833 7.09 22.55 -46.57
C ASP A 833 6.42 21.19 -46.78
N TYR A 834 6.45 20.35 -45.74
CA TYR A 834 5.90 19.01 -45.80
C TYR A 834 5.46 18.54 -44.43
N ILE A 835 4.62 17.50 -44.41
CA ILE A 835 4.07 16.91 -43.18
C ILE A 835 4.36 15.42 -43.15
N LYS A 836 4.79 14.93 -42.00
CA LYS A 836 4.93 13.51 -41.70
C LYS A 836 4.04 13.12 -40.52
N TRP A 837 3.53 11.90 -40.52
CA TRP A 837 2.86 11.30 -39.36
C TRP A 837 3.14 9.82 -39.26
N GLY A 838 3.09 9.31 -38.04
CA GLY A 838 3.32 7.89 -37.77
C GLY A 838 2.54 7.38 -36.57
N ALA A 839 2.31 6.07 -36.59
CA ALA A 839 1.69 5.33 -35.50
C ALA A 839 2.42 4.00 -35.29
N SER A 840 2.75 3.66 -34.06
CA SER A 840 3.30 2.33 -33.74
C SER A 840 2.58 1.69 -32.57
N PHE A 841 2.47 0.37 -32.62
CA PHE A 841 1.89 -0.46 -31.58
C PHE A 841 2.73 -1.71 -31.39
N ALA A 842 3.25 -1.91 -30.17
CA ALA A 842 4.09 -3.04 -29.86
C ALA A 842 3.61 -3.81 -28.63
N LYS A 843 3.87 -5.11 -28.63
CA LYS A 843 3.69 -6.00 -27.48
C LYS A 843 4.90 -6.89 -27.30
N THR A 844 5.45 -6.88 -26.08
CA THR A 844 6.46 -7.83 -25.63
C THR A 844 5.86 -8.88 -24.70
N PHE A 845 6.22 -10.14 -24.92
CA PHE A 845 5.93 -11.27 -24.04
C PHE A 845 7.22 -11.82 -23.44
N HIS A 846 7.32 -11.77 -22.12
CA HIS A 846 8.41 -12.40 -21.36
C HIS A 846 8.00 -13.82 -20.95
N LEU A 847 8.82 -14.80 -21.33
CA LEU A 847 8.60 -16.22 -21.07
C LEU A 847 9.70 -16.76 -20.14
N ARG A 848 9.44 -17.93 -19.53
CA ARG A 848 10.42 -18.63 -18.70
C ARG A 848 11.73 -18.91 -19.44
N ARG A 849 12.85 -18.82 -18.71
CA ARG A 849 14.23 -19.02 -19.21
C ARG A 849 14.55 -17.98 -20.29
N PHE A 850 14.57 -16.70 -19.92
CA PHE A 850 14.94 -15.53 -20.75
C PHE A 850 14.43 -15.50 -22.20
N ARG A 851 13.32 -16.18 -22.47
CA ARG A 851 12.69 -16.22 -23.79
C ARG A 851 11.81 -14.99 -23.96
N LYS A 852 11.93 -14.31 -25.10
CA LYS A 852 11.18 -13.10 -25.41
C LYS A 852 10.52 -13.25 -26.78
N ILE A 853 9.24 -12.89 -26.87
CA ILE A 853 8.55 -12.68 -28.15
C ILE A 853 8.20 -11.20 -28.23
N GLY A 854 8.57 -10.54 -29.32
CA GLY A 854 8.18 -9.16 -29.60
C GLY A 854 7.41 -9.09 -30.91
N ILE A 855 6.31 -8.33 -30.92
CA ILE A 855 5.55 -8.00 -32.12
C ILE A 855 5.36 -6.49 -32.13
N GLU A 856 5.62 -5.85 -33.27
CA GLU A 856 5.41 -4.41 -33.49
C GLU A 856 4.73 -4.20 -34.84
N LEU A 857 3.73 -3.34 -34.84
CA LEU A 857 3.05 -2.81 -36.01
C LEU A 857 3.42 -1.34 -36.12
N GLU A 858 3.81 -0.92 -37.30
CA GLU A 858 4.19 0.46 -37.59
C GLU A 858 3.46 0.94 -38.84
N TYR A 859 3.07 2.22 -38.84
CA TYR A 859 2.50 2.91 -39.97
C TYR A 859 3.14 4.29 -40.07
N ALA A 860 3.51 4.68 -41.28
CA ALA A 860 4.09 5.96 -41.61
C ALA A 860 3.41 6.52 -42.87
N GLY A 861 3.18 7.83 -42.89
CA GLY A 861 2.64 8.52 -44.05
C GLY A 861 3.01 10.01 -44.03
N GLY A 862 2.80 10.69 -45.14
CA GLY A 862 3.04 12.12 -45.23
C GLY A 862 2.32 12.77 -46.39
N ALA A 863 2.49 14.09 -46.49
CA ALA A 863 2.02 14.92 -47.58
C ALA A 863 3.14 15.85 -48.04
N ASP A 864 3.17 16.14 -49.34
CA ASP A 864 4.16 16.99 -50.00
C ASP A 864 5.61 16.51 -49.78
N LEU A 865 5.78 15.18 -49.73
CA LEU A 865 7.09 14.55 -49.61
C LEU A 865 7.82 14.53 -50.95
N ASP A 866 9.13 14.73 -50.89
CA ASP A 866 10.08 14.74 -52.00
C ASP A 866 11.21 13.72 -51.73
N ARG A 867 12.15 13.57 -52.69
CA ARG A 867 13.29 12.64 -52.60
C ARG A 867 14.00 12.66 -51.23
N PHE A 868 14.17 13.84 -50.62
CA PHE A 868 14.92 14.04 -49.38
C PHE A 868 14.04 14.12 -48.13
N SER A 869 12.73 13.94 -48.26
CA SER A 869 11.78 13.87 -47.15
C SER A 869 10.95 12.60 -47.11
N LYS A 870 11.02 11.70 -48.09
CA LYS A 870 10.37 10.37 -48.02
C LYS A 870 10.88 9.50 -46.86
N TYR A 871 10.11 8.49 -46.47
CA TYR A 871 10.54 7.53 -45.45
C TYR A 871 11.51 6.52 -46.04
N GLU A 872 12.61 6.26 -45.35
CA GLU A 872 13.64 5.32 -45.80
C GLU A 872 13.53 3.95 -45.13
N PHE A 873 13.96 2.91 -45.85
CA PHE A 873 14.05 1.55 -45.34
C PHE A 873 15.50 1.08 -45.21
N GLY A 874 15.85 0.51 -44.06
CA GLY A 874 17.21 0.06 -43.78
C GLY A 874 17.50 -0.21 -42.31
N TYR A 875 18.75 -0.49 -41.95
CA TYR A 875 19.13 -0.80 -40.56
C TYR A 875 19.13 0.45 -39.65
N PHE A 876 19.51 1.62 -40.18
CA PHE A 876 19.54 2.91 -39.47
C PHE A 876 18.51 3.92 -39.98
N SER A 877 17.48 3.45 -40.69
CA SER A 877 16.48 4.27 -41.38
C SER A 877 15.18 4.43 -40.58
N ASP A 878 14.23 5.22 -41.12
CA ASP A 878 12.92 5.46 -40.50
C ASP A 878 12.15 4.17 -40.20
N ILE A 879 12.14 3.23 -41.16
CA ILE A 879 11.44 1.96 -41.06
C ILE A 879 12.44 0.82 -41.24
N ARG A 880 12.53 -0.05 -40.23
CA ARG A 880 13.51 -1.13 -40.27
C ARG A 880 13.06 -2.30 -41.12
N VAL A 881 13.87 -2.70 -42.10
CA VAL A 881 13.76 -3.98 -42.81
C VAL A 881 15.14 -4.63 -42.85
N HIS A 882 15.32 -5.77 -42.16
CA HIS A 882 16.63 -6.41 -42.08
C HIS A 882 17.16 -6.81 -43.47
N GLY A 883 18.43 -6.48 -43.73
CA GLY A 883 19.12 -6.75 -44.99
C GLY A 883 18.96 -5.67 -46.06
N TYR A 884 17.99 -4.76 -45.92
CA TYR A 884 17.88 -3.63 -46.84
C TYR A 884 19.02 -2.63 -46.62
N GLN A 885 19.56 -2.14 -47.73
CA GLN A 885 20.61 -1.13 -47.77
C GLN A 885 20.05 0.24 -47.42
N THR A 886 20.83 1.01 -46.65
CA THR A 886 20.50 2.39 -46.30
C THR A 886 20.43 3.26 -47.56
N ASN A 887 19.56 4.28 -47.56
CA ASN A 887 19.36 5.24 -48.69
C ASN A 887 18.86 4.65 -50.02
N LYS A 888 18.51 3.35 -50.08
CA LYS A 888 18.18 2.68 -51.35
C LYS A 888 16.68 2.69 -51.68
N VAL A 889 15.85 2.35 -50.69
CA VAL A 889 14.39 2.22 -50.87
C VAL A 889 13.68 3.29 -50.04
N ARG A 890 12.73 3.98 -50.67
CA ARG A 890 11.96 5.08 -50.07
C ARG A 890 10.47 4.97 -50.37
N ALA A 891 9.65 5.54 -49.51
CA ALA A 891 8.20 5.62 -49.74
C ALA A 891 7.52 6.82 -49.08
N ASP A 892 6.40 7.23 -49.66
CA ASP A 892 5.51 8.25 -49.12
C ASP A 892 4.65 7.70 -47.97
N GLU A 893 4.22 6.44 -48.11
CA GLU A 893 3.41 5.71 -47.14
C GLU A 893 3.94 4.30 -46.96
N ALA A 894 3.94 3.82 -45.71
CA ALA A 894 4.35 2.47 -45.39
C ALA A 894 3.61 1.90 -44.18
N ALA A 895 3.26 0.61 -44.26
CA ALA A 895 2.81 -0.17 -43.11
C ALA A 895 3.77 -1.34 -42.89
N ALA A 896 4.27 -1.54 -41.67
CA ALA A 896 5.24 -2.57 -41.34
C ALA A 896 4.81 -3.45 -40.15
N LEU A 897 5.27 -4.70 -40.18
CA LEU A 897 5.15 -5.69 -39.13
C LEU A 897 6.55 -6.22 -38.80
N HIS A 898 6.94 -6.11 -37.53
CA HIS A 898 8.19 -6.64 -37.01
C HIS A 898 7.90 -7.75 -36.00
N ALA A 899 8.57 -8.88 -36.17
CA ALA A 899 8.49 -10.02 -35.26
C ALA A 899 9.89 -10.40 -34.77
N SER A 900 9.99 -10.67 -33.47
CA SER A 900 11.24 -11.13 -32.86
C SER A 900 11.02 -12.29 -31.90
N TYR A 901 11.97 -13.23 -31.92
CA TYR A 901 12.04 -14.34 -30.97
C TYR A 901 13.45 -14.50 -30.43
N GLY A 902 13.65 -14.16 -29.16
CA GLY A 902 14.92 -14.28 -28.45
C GLY A 902 14.93 -15.46 -27.49
N PHE A 903 16.07 -16.15 -27.39
CA PHE A 903 16.32 -17.21 -26.41
C PHE A 903 17.80 -17.26 -26.01
N GLU A 904 18.11 -17.66 -24.77
CA GLU A 904 19.48 -17.91 -24.33
C GLU A 904 19.86 -19.39 -24.49
N MET A 905 21.15 -19.64 -24.70
CA MET A 905 21.74 -20.97 -24.67
C MET A 905 22.83 -21.02 -23.60
N GLY A 906 22.52 -21.70 -22.50
CA GLY A 906 23.47 -22.05 -21.43
C GLY A 906 24.09 -20.88 -20.68
N GLU A 907 23.41 -19.72 -20.62
CA GLU A 907 23.94 -18.47 -20.03
C GLU A 907 25.21 -17.91 -20.71
N VAL A 908 25.59 -18.43 -21.89
CA VAL A 908 26.83 -18.05 -22.60
C VAL A 908 26.57 -17.17 -23.81
N PHE A 909 25.56 -17.51 -24.60
CA PHE A 909 25.17 -16.75 -25.78
C PHE A 909 23.65 -16.65 -25.88
N ARG A 910 23.17 -15.54 -26.42
CA ARG A 910 21.77 -15.28 -26.72
C ARG A 910 21.65 -15.15 -28.21
N LEU A 911 20.62 -15.77 -28.78
CA LEU A 911 20.25 -15.61 -30.18
C LEU A 911 18.85 -14.99 -30.24
N GLN A 912 18.64 -14.20 -31.28
CA GLN A 912 17.37 -13.58 -31.59
C GLN A 912 17.12 -13.72 -33.08
N LEU A 913 15.97 -14.29 -33.42
CA LEU A 913 15.47 -14.38 -34.77
C LEU A 913 14.59 -13.15 -35.03
N LEU A 914 14.78 -12.52 -36.17
CA LEU A 914 14.13 -11.28 -36.57
C LEU A 914 13.47 -11.48 -37.93
N GLY A 915 12.28 -10.92 -38.10
CA GLY A 915 11.58 -10.91 -39.37
C GLY A 915 10.75 -9.65 -39.51
N ASP A 916 10.88 -9.00 -40.67
CA ASP A 916 10.17 -7.80 -41.02
C ASP A 916 9.39 -8.00 -42.33
N ALA A 917 8.23 -7.38 -42.38
CA ALA A 917 7.39 -7.29 -43.55
C ALA A 917 6.84 -5.87 -43.63
N ALA A 918 7.02 -5.19 -44.75
CA ALA A 918 6.48 -3.86 -44.99
C ALA A 918 5.74 -3.79 -46.33
N TRP A 919 4.76 -2.91 -46.41
CA TRP A 919 4.04 -2.56 -47.63
C TRP A 919 4.24 -1.07 -47.88
N ALA A 920 4.92 -0.74 -48.97
CA ALA A 920 5.36 0.60 -49.30
C ALA A 920 4.62 1.14 -50.53
N THR A 921 4.25 2.42 -50.52
CA THR A 921 3.60 3.11 -51.64
C THR A 921 4.39 4.37 -51.97
N ASP A 922 4.73 4.54 -53.24
CA ASP A 922 5.53 5.65 -53.76
C ASP A 922 5.24 5.85 -55.25
N GLU A 923 4.75 7.03 -55.64
CA GLU A 923 4.39 7.27 -57.04
C GLU A 923 5.63 7.38 -57.95
N THR A 924 6.71 8.00 -57.46
CA THR A 924 7.95 8.25 -58.23
C THR A 924 8.71 6.96 -58.52
N ALA A 925 8.78 6.05 -57.55
CA ALA A 925 9.41 4.74 -57.69
C ALA A 925 8.48 3.69 -58.32
N GLY A 926 7.20 4.02 -58.53
CA GLY A 926 6.20 3.12 -59.12
C GLY A 926 5.67 2.06 -58.15
N PHE A 927 5.81 2.26 -56.84
CA PHE A 927 5.35 1.33 -55.81
C PHE A 927 3.85 1.54 -55.50
N ASP A 928 3.04 0.50 -55.71
CA ASP A 928 1.65 0.43 -55.24
C ASP A 928 1.52 -0.73 -54.25
N ARG A 929 1.65 -0.40 -52.95
CA ARG A 929 1.70 -1.39 -51.85
C ARG A 929 2.74 -2.49 -52.10
N GLU A 930 3.89 -2.09 -52.61
CA GLU A 930 5.02 -2.97 -52.89
C GLU A 930 5.45 -3.71 -51.62
N PHE A 931 5.69 -5.02 -51.73
CA PHE A 931 5.98 -5.85 -50.57
C PHE A 931 7.47 -5.95 -50.33
N LEU A 932 7.91 -5.45 -49.18
CA LEU A 932 9.29 -5.49 -48.71
C LEU A 932 9.40 -6.52 -47.59
N ALA A 933 10.41 -7.38 -47.60
CA ALA A 933 10.62 -8.34 -46.51
C ALA A 933 12.09 -8.61 -46.24
N GLY A 934 12.41 -8.75 -44.95
CA GLY A 934 13.75 -9.00 -44.46
C GLY A 934 13.74 -10.00 -43.32
N VAL A 935 14.82 -10.77 -43.18
CA VAL A 935 15.04 -11.64 -42.01
C VAL A 935 16.42 -11.41 -41.43
N GLY A 936 16.54 -11.55 -40.12
CA GLY A 936 17.80 -11.34 -39.42
C GLY A 936 18.05 -12.31 -38.28
N VAL A 937 19.32 -12.41 -37.89
CA VAL A 937 19.78 -13.10 -36.70
C VAL A 937 20.69 -12.18 -35.92
N ALA A 938 20.26 -11.82 -34.71
CA ALA A 938 21.08 -11.10 -33.76
C ALA A 938 21.59 -12.02 -32.64
N GLY A 939 22.77 -11.72 -32.11
CA GLY A 939 23.43 -12.49 -31.08
C GLY A 939 24.14 -11.61 -30.07
N ASN A 940 24.08 -12.00 -28.79
CA ASN A 940 24.84 -11.34 -27.73
C ASN A 940 25.71 -12.36 -27.00
N LEU A 941 26.94 -11.97 -26.66
CA LEU A 941 27.84 -12.76 -25.81
C LEU A 941 28.67 -11.85 -24.89
N VAL A 942 29.00 -12.38 -23.70
CA VAL A 942 29.94 -11.71 -22.79
C VAL A 942 31.35 -12.16 -23.14
N GLY A 943 32.12 -11.25 -23.71
CA GLY A 943 33.51 -11.45 -24.13
C GLY A 943 34.51 -11.36 -22.96
N PRO A 944 35.80 -11.62 -23.24
CA PRO A 944 36.88 -11.37 -22.28
C PRO A 944 36.95 -9.89 -21.89
N TRP A 945 37.65 -9.59 -20.79
CA TRP A 945 37.91 -8.21 -20.32
C TRP A 945 36.67 -7.33 -20.03
N ARG A 946 35.54 -7.95 -19.66
CA ARG A 946 34.28 -7.24 -19.32
C ARG A 946 33.66 -6.53 -20.52
N THR A 947 33.80 -7.11 -21.70
CA THR A 947 33.22 -6.60 -22.95
C THR A 947 31.90 -7.30 -23.24
N LEU A 948 30.87 -6.56 -23.61
CA LEU A 948 29.63 -7.10 -24.17
C LEU A 948 29.72 -6.99 -25.68
N VAL A 949 29.55 -8.11 -26.39
CA VAL A 949 29.62 -8.17 -27.86
C VAL A 949 28.24 -8.47 -28.41
N ARG A 950 27.81 -7.65 -29.36
CA ARG A 950 26.57 -7.79 -30.13
C ARG A 950 26.90 -8.01 -31.60
N LEU A 951 26.26 -9.01 -32.19
CA LEU A 951 26.27 -9.28 -33.63
C LEU A 951 24.84 -9.13 -34.14
N ASP A 952 24.66 -8.51 -35.30
CA ASP A 952 23.40 -8.42 -36.02
C ASP A 952 23.65 -8.69 -37.50
N LEU A 953 22.87 -9.57 -38.11
CA LEU A 953 23.02 -9.98 -39.50
C LEU A 953 21.63 -9.99 -40.14
N GLY A 954 21.48 -9.33 -41.29
CA GLY A 954 20.22 -9.24 -42.02
C GLY A 954 20.38 -9.61 -43.49
N VAL A 955 19.33 -10.20 -44.07
CA VAL A 955 19.21 -10.45 -45.52
C VAL A 955 17.83 -10.03 -46.00
N ALA A 956 17.80 -9.34 -47.15
CA ALA A 956 16.55 -9.08 -47.85
C ALA A 956 16.00 -10.39 -48.45
N VAL A 957 14.68 -10.54 -48.44
CA VAL A 957 14.00 -11.79 -48.90
C VAL A 957 12.93 -11.51 -49.96
N ALA A 958 12.38 -10.29 -49.99
CA ALA A 958 11.46 -9.84 -51.03
C ALA A 958 11.54 -8.31 -51.18
N GLY A 959 11.14 -7.81 -52.35
CA GLY A 959 11.12 -6.39 -52.73
C GLY A 959 12.25 -6.03 -53.71
N PRO A 960 12.47 -4.73 -53.97
CA PRO A 960 13.42 -4.23 -54.97
C PRO A 960 14.89 -4.31 -54.53
N ASP A 961 15.15 -4.62 -53.25
CA ASP A 961 16.49 -4.77 -52.69
C ASP A 961 16.80 -6.25 -52.38
N ASP A 962 18.02 -6.70 -52.69
CA ASP A 962 18.54 -8.05 -52.44
C ASP A 962 19.77 -8.06 -51.49
N GLY A 963 19.98 -6.95 -50.78
CA GLY A 963 21.15 -6.69 -49.96
C GLY A 963 21.35 -7.56 -48.71
N PHE A 964 22.55 -7.39 -48.13
CA PHE A 964 22.99 -7.97 -46.87
C PHE A 964 23.52 -6.89 -45.92
N THR A 965 23.17 -7.00 -44.64
CA THR A 965 23.66 -6.10 -43.60
C THR A 965 24.35 -6.89 -42.49
N ALA A 966 25.47 -6.36 -41.98
CA ALA A 966 26.19 -6.91 -40.85
C ALA A 966 26.65 -5.82 -39.90
N PHE A 967 26.30 -5.98 -38.62
CA PHE A 967 26.71 -5.10 -37.56
C PHE A 967 27.37 -5.88 -36.43
N LEU A 968 28.61 -5.51 -36.09
CA LEU A 968 29.32 -6.04 -34.93
C LEU A 968 29.69 -4.89 -34.00
N ALA A 969 29.16 -4.90 -32.78
CA ALA A 969 29.47 -3.92 -31.77
C ALA A 969 30.05 -4.57 -30.51
N PHE A 970 30.97 -3.88 -29.86
CA PHE A 970 31.52 -4.25 -28.57
C PHE A 970 31.56 -3.05 -27.62
N LEU A 971 31.00 -3.24 -26.43
CA LEU A 971 30.95 -2.25 -25.37
C LEU A 971 31.94 -2.64 -24.27
N LYS A 972 32.85 -1.73 -23.90
CA LYS A 972 33.73 -1.89 -22.75
C LYS A 972 33.49 -0.80 -21.72
N LEU A 973 33.08 -1.22 -20.53
CA LEU A 973 32.89 -0.35 -19.38
C LEU A 973 34.24 -0.09 -18.67
N PHE A 974 34.57 1.19 -18.45
CA PHE A 974 35.67 1.58 -17.56
C PHE A 974 35.20 1.80 -16.13
N LYS A 975 36.16 1.79 -15.21
CA LYS A 975 35.94 1.61 -13.78
C LYS A 975 35.27 2.79 -13.11
#